data_AF-A0A9P7VD90-F1
#
_entry.id   AF-A0A9P7VD90-F1
#
_cell.length_a   1.000
_cell.length_b   1.000
_cell.length_c   1.000
_cell.angle_alpha   90.00
_cell.angle_beta   90.00
_cell.angle_gamma   90.00
#
_symmetry.space_group_name_H-M   'P 1'
#
loop_
_entity.id
_entity.type
_entity.pdbx_description
1 polymer ?
#
loop_
_entity_poly.entity_id
_entity_poly.type
_entity_poly.pdbx_seq_one_letter_code
_entity_poly.pdbx_strand_id
1 'polypeptide(L)'
;MAQAKPQIDEASRRRQLQKQLRKKKYQDIQIQGTNNSSIASKRSVEQIYTTKLNPELGEWFKYFVPKPKRRSPAINRGYWLRMEAIRLLVQKIIEQLPHQEVVVINLGCGFDPLPFQLLNMKKEKPGSIKQSLAFCDFDYPELVDRKKNMINDSDEIKQIIGDQIPSQDKDCVLQTSTYKLLGCDLKDANRFSGQIDKYLGHTKQTKIFIAEVSLAYVRAEFANPVIEVASKLEDSHMLILEQLLPLGPYHPFAKKMLYHFDHLGSPIHCIETYPKEEDQIARFQDYFKHVELRDLWKVWNEIISDELKKLVSQIEEFDEWEEFIMFCQHYFVLHALTETVPIYSHPKIQLVHGAVADNSHTLCWNKLKLLTELQLKFPAVAPLGDKLLVHGGLDQTRNDKTYLVDLTTGNSKNVPDNCESPLAAISSRMCHLLVSLSTDQMLLTGGRSRPGLSYCDVYKLTKQENGIIKSTRLKDMTAPRWRHAAVAVLNIRVLLFGGLEEDNGDVFQIYDVERELLVNVAVKGDTIPNLFSCGICFNRETGKGYIVGGIENNVTAETNGSMYEFTLDNSDINNNNNNIAIIVTKVIENEPLLARVGCQMEFMGPNNLVIIGGVNYHGLLTRNNTVVCINTDTSRMNIKPISMSENIWGKESPTPIFIGFSLVKVQTDPKAEQLVVFGGGAVCYAFGSCCNREMLLIKTEK
;
A
#
# COMPACT_ATOMS: atom_id res chain seq x y z
N MET A 1 -66.29 19.37 17.95
CA MET A 1 -65.18 18.62 18.60
C MET A 1 -63.87 19.03 17.93
N ALA A 2 -63.12 19.95 18.52
CA ALA A 2 -61.80 20.32 18.05
C ALA A 2 -60.77 19.38 18.70
N GLN A 3 -60.07 18.58 17.89
CA GLN A 3 -59.00 17.69 18.36
C GLN A 3 -57.75 18.52 18.70
N ALA A 4 -57.31 18.42 19.95
CA ALA A 4 -56.09 19.03 20.45
C ALA A 4 -54.85 18.32 19.87
N LYS A 5 -53.91 19.11 19.32
CA LYS A 5 -52.56 18.62 18.95
C LYS A 5 -51.77 18.26 20.22
N PRO A 6 -50.93 17.21 20.21
CA PRO A 6 -50.12 16.87 21.38
C PRO A 6 -49.03 17.93 21.57
N GLN A 7 -49.02 18.60 22.71
CA GLN A 7 -47.87 19.36 23.19
C GLN A 7 -46.72 18.37 23.40
N ILE A 8 -45.71 18.41 22.53
CA ILE A 8 -44.43 17.75 22.79
C ILE A 8 -43.81 18.46 24.00
N ASP A 9 -43.78 17.75 25.14
CA ASP A 9 -43.24 18.19 26.42
C ASP A 9 -41.84 18.83 26.25
N GLU A 10 -41.73 20.09 26.67
CA GLU A 10 -40.53 20.92 26.60
C GLU A 10 -39.36 20.29 27.37
N ALA A 11 -39.65 19.52 28.43
CA ALA A 11 -38.64 18.77 29.17
C ALA A 11 -38.04 17.63 28.34
N SER A 12 -38.83 16.97 27.49
CA SER A 12 -38.36 15.95 26.55
C SER A 12 -37.44 16.56 25.49
N ARG A 13 -37.79 17.73 24.93
CA ARG A 13 -36.92 18.48 24.00
C ARG A 13 -35.60 18.90 24.65
N ARG A 14 -35.64 19.42 25.88
CA ARG A 14 -34.43 19.80 26.64
C ARG A 14 -33.54 18.59 26.93
N ARG A 15 -34.10 17.43 27.30
CA ARG A 15 -33.35 16.17 27.50
C ARG A 15 -32.72 15.66 26.20
N GLN A 16 -33.46 15.72 25.09
CA GLN A 16 -32.92 15.36 23.77
C GLN A 16 -31.76 16.29 23.36
N LEU A 17 -31.90 17.59 23.56
CA LEU A 17 -30.85 18.58 23.28
C LEU A 17 -29.61 18.34 24.16
N GLN A 18 -29.78 18.11 25.47
CA GLN A 18 -28.67 17.77 26.36
C GLN A 18 -27.98 16.45 25.96
N LYS A 19 -28.75 15.44 25.54
CA LYS A 19 -28.21 14.18 25.03
C LYS A 19 -27.41 14.39 23.74
N GLN A 20 -27.90 15.22 22.82
CA GLN A 20 -27.20 15.60 21.59
C GLN A 20 -25.91 16.38 21.88
N LEU A 21 -25.94 17.36 22.80
CA LEU A 21 -24.76 18.12 23.22
C LEU A 21 -23.70 17.23 23.86
N ARG A 22 -24.10 16.28 24.72
CA ARG A 22 -23.20 15.28 25.31
C ARG A 22 -22.59 14.37 24.24
N LYS A 23 -23.39 13.93 23.26
CA LYS A 23 -22.91 13.11 22.15
C LYS A 23 -21.90 13.88 21.28
N LYS A 24 -22.20 15.13 20.92
CA LYS A 24 -21.29 16.02 20.17
C LYS A 24 -19.96 16.19 20.91
N LYS A 25 -20.01 16.55 22.20
CA LYS A 25 -18.80 16.71 23.03
C LYS A 25 -17.97 15.42 23.12
N TYR A 26 -18.62 14.27 23.26
CA TYR A 26 -17.91 12.99 23.29
C TYR A 26 -17.23 12.67 21.96
N GLN A 27 -17.90 12.91 20.83
CA GLN A 27 -17.33 12.74 19.49
C GLN A 27 -16.13 13.68 19.27
N ASP A 28 -16.24 14.95 19.66
CA ASP A 28 -15.16 15.94 19.54
C ASP A 28 -13.93 15.50 20.36
N ILE A 29 -14.13 14.92 21.54
CA ILE A 29 -13.03 14.35 22.36
C ILE A 29 -12.35 13.15 21.67
N GLN A 30 -13.11 12.27 21.01
CA GLN A 30 -12.52 11.13 20.28
C GLN A 30 -11.73 11.60 19.05
N ILE A 31 -12.24 12.58 18.31
CA ILE A 31 -11.51 13.23 17.20
C ILE A 31 -10.20 13.83 17.71
N GLN A 32 -10.23 14.57 18.83
CA GLN A 32 -9.00 15.09 19.46
C GLN A 32 -8.03 13.96 19.89
N GLY A 33 -8.53 12.77 20.21
CA GLY A 33 -7.72 11.59 20.52
C GLY A 33 -6.92 11.07 19.32
N THR A 34 -7.39 11.28 18.09
CA THR A 34 -6.68 10.87 16.87
C THR A 34 -5.35 11.60 16.68
N ASN A 35 -5.26 12.85 17.17
CA ASN A 35 -4.03 13.64 17.21
C ASN A 35 -2.90 12.87 17.93
N ASN A 36 -3.19 12.26 19.09
CA ASN A 36 -2.17 11.52 19.85
C ASN A 36 -1.63 10.31 19.06
N SER A 37 -2.48 9.62 18.29
CA SER A 37 -2.06 8.47 17.46
C SER A 37 -1.19 8.92 16.29
N SER A 38 -1.61 9.98 15.59
CA SER A 38 -0.90 10.53 14.43
C SER A 38 0.46 11.09 14.83
N ILE A 39 0.50 11.97 15.84
CA ILE A 39 1.73 12.62 16.31
C ILE A 39 2.71 11.59 16.89
N ALA A 40 2.23 10.52 17.55
CA ALA A 40 3.12 9.44 17.99
C ALA A 40 3.79 8.70 16.81
N SER A 41 3.10 8.53 15.69
CA SER A 41 3.68 7.93 14.47
C SER A 41 4.64 8.91 13.78
N LYS A 42 4.30 10.21 13.72
CA LYS A 42 5.22 11.25 13.26
C LYS A 42 6.48 11.36 14.13
N ARG A 43 6.39 11.19 15.46
CA ARG A 43 7.57 11.12 16.36
C ARG A 43 8.46 9.91 16.09
N SER A 44 7.86 8.75 15.73
CA SER A 44 8.64 7.58 15.29
C SER A 44 9.46 7.91 14.04
N VAL A 45 8.84 8.61 13.08
CA VAL A 45 9.53 9.08 11.85
C VAL A 45 10.63 10.08 12.18
N GLU A 46 10.39 11.04 13.06
CA GLU A 46 11.41 12.05 13.42
C GLU A 46 12.70 11.41 13.92
N GLN A 47 12.58 10.42 14.81
CA GLN A 47 13.73 9.73 15.39
C GLN A 47 14.53 8.89 14.40
N ILE A 48 13.86 8.33 13.39
CA ILE A 48 14.42 7.30 12.52
C ILE A 48 14.83 7.88 11.17
N TYR A 49 14.00 8.75 10.58
CA TYR A 49 14.14 9.31 9.23
C TYR A 49 14.61 10.76 9.29
N THR A 50 13.89 11.65 9.97
CA THR A 50 14.16 13.11 9.88
C THR A 50 15.57 13.47 10.33
N THR A 51 16.07 12.90 11.42
CA THR A 51 17.44 13.14 11.92
C THR A 51 18.54 12.74 10.94
N LYS A 52 18.26 11.84 9.99
CA LYS A 52 19.20 11.36 8.97
C LYS A 52 19.01 12.04 7.62
N LEU A 53 17.76 12.26 7.22
CA LEU A 53 17.40 12.80 5.90
C LEU A 53 17.39 14.32 5.87
N ASN A 54 16.92 14.96 6.95
CA ASN A 54 16.71 16.41 7.03
C ASN A 54 17.05 16.95 8.44
N PRO A 55 18.29 16.78 8.92
CA PRO A 55 18.68 17.24 10.25
C PRO A 55 18.48 18.76 10.44
N GLU A 56 18.51 19.55 9.36
CA GLU A 56 18.22 20.99 9.41
C GLU A 56 16.80 21.34 9.85
N LEU A 57 15.85 20.41 9.75
CA LEU A 57 14.49 20.64 10.22
C LEU A 57 14.41 20.63 11.74
N GLY A 58 15.39 20.09 12.45
CA GLY A 58 15.39 19.95 13.91
C GLY A 58 14.44 18.87 14.44
N GLU A 59 14.47 18.66 15.75
CA GLU A 59 13.61 17.70 16.45
C GLU A 59 12.60 18.42 17.35
N TRP A 60 11.33 18.42 16.94
CA TRP A 60 10.25 19.16 17.58
C TRP A 60 9.14 18.26 18.11
N PHE A 61 8.91 17.08 17.51
CA PHE A 61 7.89 16.15 18.02
C PHE A 61 8.21 15.69 19.46
N LYS A 62 9.47 15.76 19.89
CA LYS A 62 9.91 15.46 21.27
C LYS A 62 9.18 16.28 22.34
N TYR A 63 8.74 17.50 22.04
CA TYR A 63 8.02 18.36 23.00
C TYR A 63 6.55 17.98 23.15
N PHE A 64 5.96 17.41 22.10
CA PHE A 64 4.54 17.04 22.08
C PHE A 64 4.33 15.57 22.42
N VAL A 65 5.32 14.71 22.13
CA VAL A 65 5.35 13.28 22.46
C VAL A 65 6.72 12.93 23.08
N PRO A 66 6.89 13.15 24.39
CA PRO A 66 8.17 12.91 25.07
C PRO A 66 8.59 11.44 25.07
N LYS A 67 7.62 10.52 25.07
CA LYS A 67 7.85 9.07 25.06
C LYS A 67 7.61 8.53 23.66
N PRO A 68 8.67 8.39 22.84
CA PRO A 68 8.53 7.86 21.49
C PRO A 68 8.08 6.39 21.53
N LYS A 69 7.32 5.98 20.52
CA LYS A 69 6.98 4.58 20.27
C LYS A 69 7.26 4.26 18.80
N ARG A 70 8.22 3.36 18.56
CA ARG A 70 8.53 2.89 17.21
C ARG A 70 7.29 2.30 16.53
N ARG A 71 7.16 2.52 15.22
CA ARG A 71 6.19 1.87 14.34
C ARG A 71 6.89 0.88 13.39
N SER A 72 6.11 0.07 12.68
CA SER A 72 6.65 -0.81 11.64
C SER A 72 7.25 0.01 10.48
N PRO A 73 8.17 -0.57 9.68
CA PRO A 73 8.73 0.09 8.51
C PRO A 73 7.67 0.61 7.53
N ALA A 74 6.64 -0.20 7.19
CA ALA A 74 5.48 0.27 6.41
C ALA A 74 4.83 1.54 6.99
N ILE A 75 4.55 1.57 8.30
CA ILE A 75 3.91 2.72 8.94
C ILE A 75 4.86 3.92 8.94
N ASN A 76 6.12 3.75 9.32
CA ASN A 76 7.11 4.83 9.30
C ASN A 76 7.25 5.44 7.90
N ARG A 77 7.43 4.62 6.86
CA ARG A 77 7.60 5.10 5.48
C ARG A 77 6.34 5.81 4.97
N GLY A 78 5.15 5.31 5.29
CA GLY A 78 3.89 5.99 4.95
C GLY A 78 3.72 7.34 5.66
N TYR A 79 4.07 7.43 6.95
CA TYR A 79 4.01 8.70 7.69
C TYR A 79 5.09 9.67 7.24
N TRP A 80 6.29 9.17 6.92
CA TRP A 80 7.36 9.96 6.31
C TRP A 80 6.86 10.57 4.99
N LEU A 81 6.32 9.75 4.08
CA LEU A 81 5.80 10.23 2.80
C LEU A 81 4.67 11.25 3.00
N ARG A 82 3.76 11.01 3.95
CA ARG A 82 2.67 11.93 4.28
C ARG A 82 3.18 13.31 4.73
N MET A 83 4.15 13.33 5.65
CA MET A 83 4.77 14.58 6.14
C MET A 83 5.57 15.27 5.03
N GLU A 84 6.35 14.49 4.29
CA GLU A 84 7.23 14.96 3.24
C GLU A 84 6.44 15.54 2.06
N ALA A 85 5.30 14.93 1.70
CA ALA A 85 4.40 15.43 0.67
C ALA A 85 3.93 16.86 0.97
N ILE A 86 3.37 17.10 2.15
CA ILE A 86 2.94 18.46 2.54
C ILE A 86 4.14 19.42 2.56
N ARG A 87 5.25 19.01 3.19
CA ARG A 87 6.44 19.85 3.33
C ARG A 87 7.01 20.29 1.97
N LEU A 88 7.18 19.35 1.03
CA LEU A 88 7.72 19.63 -0.30
C LEU A 88 6.76 20.47 -1.14
N LEU A 89 5.45 20.25 -1.04
CA LEU A 89 4.48 21.07 -1.79
C LEU A 89 4.41 22.50 -1.24
N VAL A 90 4.45 22.69 0.08
CA VAL A 90 4.58 24.02 0.69
C VAL A 90 5.87 24.71 0.22
N GLN A 91 7.00 23.99 0.21
CA GLN A 91 8.27 24.53 -0.28
C GLN A 91 8.21 24.91 -1.75
N LYS A 92 7.68 24.04 -2.62
CA LYS A 92 7.50 24.32 -4.05
C LYS A 92 6.65 25.58 -4.29
N ILE A 93 5.56 25.75 -3.54
CA ILE A 93 4.73 26.97 -3.62
C ILE A 93 5.56 28.19 -3.20
N ILE A 94 6.26 28.13 -2.07
CA ILE A 94 7.09 29.26 -1.59
C ILE A 94 8.17 29.62 -2.62
N GLU A 95 8.85 28.63 -3.20
CA GLU A 95 9.91 28.81 -4.19
C GLU A 95 9.41 29.49 -5.49
N GLN A 96 8.16 29.27 -5.88
CA GLN A 96 7.53 29.95 -7.02
C GLN A 96 7.20 31.43 -6.73
N LEU A 97 7.30 31.87 -5.46
CA LEU A 97 6.91 33.20 -5.00
C LEU A 97 8.10 33.95 -4.37
N PRO A 98 9.21 34.21 -5.09
CA PRO A 98 10.48 34.71 -4.55
C PRO A 98 10.40 36.07 -3.83
N HIS A 99 9.34 36.86 -4.09
CA HIS A 99 9.21 38.24 -3.61
C HIS A 99 7.91 38.52 -2.85
N GLN A 100 7.09 37.50 -2.60
CA GLN A 100 5.84 37.66 -1.85
C GLN A 100 6.03 37.22 -0.40
N GLU A 101 5.32 37.87 0.50
CA GLU A 101 5.17 37.41 1.87
C GLU A 101 4.21 36.22 1.90
N VAL A 102 4.55 35.16 2.62
CA VAL A 102 3.75 33.95 2.69
C VAL A 102 3.26 33.73 4.11
N VAL A 103 1.98 33.39 4.23
CA VAL A 103 1.39 32.87 5.46
C VAL A 103 0.86 31.47 5.22
N VAL A 104 1.28 30.53 6.06
CA VAL A 104 0.79 29.15 6.04
C VAL A 104 -0.26 28.99 7.13
N ILE A 105 -1.45 28.53 6.77
CA ILE A 105 -2.59 28.34 7.67
C ILE A 105 -2.84 26.85 7.84
N ASN A 106 -2.56 26.29 9.03
CA ASN A 106 -2.78 24.88 9.30
C ASN A 106 -4.13 24.64 9.98
N LEU A 107 -5.06 24.02 9.27
CA LEU A 107 -6.43 23.75 9.68
C LEU A 107 -6.53 22.39 10.37
N GLY A 108 -6.87 22.37 11.65
CA GLY A 108 -6.79 21.17 12.48
C GLY A 108 -5.34 20.79 12.74
N CYS A 109 -4.55 21.76 13.18
CA CYS A 109 -3.09 21.64 13.29
C CYS A 109 -2.64 20.56 14.28
N GLY A 110 -3.49 20.11 15.20
CA GLY A 110 -3.11 19.17 16.23
C GLY A 110 -1.86 19.65 16.98
N PHE A 111 -0.91 18.73 17.21
CA PHE A 111 0.44 19.07 17.67
C PHE A 111 1.49 19.02 16.55
N ASP A 112 1.09 19.33 15.32
CA ASP A 112 2.01 19.36 14.18
C ASP A 112 3.07 20.46 14.35
N PRO A 113 4.37 20.13 14.20
CA PRO A 113 5.47 21.07 14.39
C PRO A 113 5.99 21.68 13.08
N LEU A 114 5.29 21.51 11.95
CA LEU A 114 5.68 22.09 10.66
C LEU A 114 6.07 23.58 10.74
N PRO A 115 5.37 24.45 11.51
CA PRO A 115 5.80 25.83 11.71
C PRO A 115 7.23 25.94 12.25
N PHE A 116 7.56 25.17 13.28
CA PHE A 116 8.87 25.20 13.94
C PHE A 116 9.96 24.64 13.03
N GLN A 117 9.64 23.58 12.26
CA GLN A 117 10.55 22.98 11.28
C GLN A 117 10.98 23.98 10.20
N LEU A 118 10.01 24.67 9.58
CA LEU A 118 10.28 25.60 8.48
C LEU A 118 10.93 26.91 8.97
N LEU A 119 10.53 27.42 10.14
CA LEU A 119 11.21 28.56 10.77
C LEU A 119 12.65 28.23 11.16
N ASN A 120 12.91 27.02 11.67
CA ASN A 120 14.27 26.56 11.97
C ASN A 120 15.13 26.44 10.72
N MET A 121 14.61 25.83 9.65
CA MET A 121 15.33 25.73 8.38
C MET A 121 15.74 27.11 7.85
N LYS A 122 14.84 28.10 7.93
CA LYS A 122 15.14 29.49 7.55
C LYS A 122 16.25 30.12 8.40
N LYS A 123 16.29 29.82 9.70
CA LYS A 123 17.31 30.30 10.63
C LYS A 123 18.68 29.62 10.41
N GLU A 124 18.70 28.30 10.28
CA GLU A 124 19.93 27.49 10.20
C GLU A 124 20.58 27.53 8.80
N LYS A 125 19.78 27.72 7.74
CA LYS A 125 20.29 27.90 6.37
C LYS A 125 19.76 29.22 5.79
N PRO A 126 20.30 30.38 6.21
CA PRO A 126 19.91 31.68 5.68
C PRO A 126 20.06 31.69 4.15
N GLY A 127 18.97 31.97 3.44
CA GLY A 127 18.90 31.94 1.97
C GLY A 127 18.16 30.75 1.37
N SER A 128 17.88 29.70 2.15
CA SER A 128 17.00 28.59 1.74
C SER A 128 15.53 29.02 1.59
N ILE A 129 15.08 29.94 2.44
CA ILE A 129 13.79 30.63 2.33
C ILE A 129 14.06 32.13 2.41
N LYS A 130 13.90 32.84 1.30
CA LYS A 130 14.21 34.28 1.19
C LYS A 130 13.05 35.17 1.62
N GLN A 131 11.83 34.65 1.54
CA GLN A 131 10.57 35.34 1.77
C GLN A 131 10.28 35.55 3.25
N SER A 132 9.46 36.55 3.56
CA SER A 132 8.78 36.61 4.85
C SER A 132 7.84 35.40 4.97
N LEU A 133 7.91 34.68 6.09
CA LEU A 133 7.15 33.46 6.32
C LEU A 133 6.53 33.54 7.72
N ALA A 134 5.21 33.41 7.76
CA ALA A 134 4.44 33.36 9.00
C ALA A 134 3.50 32.14 9.01
N PHE A 135 3.04 31.76 10.19
CA PHE A 135 2.16 30.61 10.38
C PHE A 135 0.94 30.98 11.23
N CYS A 136 -0.20 30.41 10.90
CA CYS A 136 -1.44 30.47 11.68
C CYS A 136 -2.00 29.07 11.88
N ASP A 137 -1.93 28.57 13.10
CA ASP A 137 -2.46 27.26 13.47
C ASP A 137 -3.88 27.40 14.02
N PHE A 138 -4.81 26.61 13.49
CA PHE A 138 -6.21 26.54 13.93
C PHE A 138 -6.53 25.13 14.44
N ASP A 139 -7.13 25.03 15.62
CA ASP A 139 -7.72 23.79 16.13
C ASP A 139 -8.80 24.11 17.18
N TYR A 140 -9.43 23.07 17.75
CA TYR A 140 -10.35 23.22 18.87
C TYR A 140 -9.71 24.04 20.01
N PRO A 141 -10.45 24.96 20.65
CA PRO A 141 -9.96 25.76 21.78
C PRO A 141 -9.23 24.93 22.84
N GLU A 142 -9.78 23.77 23.21
CA GLU A 142 -9.18 22.91 24.23
C GLU A 142 -7.87 22.23 23.80
N LEU A 143 -7.65 22.08 22.50
CA LEU A 143 -6.43 21.48 21.94
C LEU A 143 -5.34 22.54 21.76
N VAL A 144 -5.70 23.74 21.29
CA VAL A 144 -4.75 24.85 21.18
C VAL A 144 -4.28 25.34 22.56
N ASP A 145 -5.12 25.32 23.59
CA ASP A 145 -4.69 25.62 24.96
C ASP A 145 -3.63 24.62 25.45
N ARG A 146 -3.79 23.33 25.13
CA ARG A 146 -2.79 22.30 25.43
C ARG A 146 -1.50 22.51 24.64
N LYS A 147 -1.60 22.82 23.34
CA LYS A 147 -0.43 23.11 22.49
C LYS A 147 0.33 24.35 23.00
N LYS A 148 -0.38 25.40 23.40
CA LYS A 148 0.20 26.61 24.01
C LYS A 148 1.01 26.28 25.26
N ASN A 149 0.48 25.45 26.16
CA ASN A 149 1.22 25.07 27.37
C ASN A 149 2.50 24.31 27.01
N MET A 150 2.43 23.34 26.09
CA MET A 150 3.61 22.62 25.61
C MET A 150 4.64 23.53 24.93
N ILE A 151 4.19 24.55 24.19
CA ILE A 151 5.07 25.58 23.60
C ILE A 151 5.75 26.41 24.70
N ASN A 152 5.00 26.84 25.71
CA ASN A 152 5.53 27.67 26.81
C ASN A 152 6.59 26.92 27.65
N ASP A 153 6.43 25.60 27.79
CA ASP A 153 7.37 24.71 28.48
C ASP A 153 8.66 24.44 27.66
N SER A 154 8.75 24.90 26.41
CA SER A 154 9.89 24.69 25.52
C SER A 154 10.60 25.99 25.15
N ASP A 155 11.79 26.20 25.72
CA ASP A 155 12.63 27.36 25.37
C ASP A 155 13.10 27.33 23.91
N GLU A 156 13.39 26.14 23.37
CA GLU A 156 13.77 25.95 21.96
C GLU A 156 12.66 26.43 21.00
N ILE A 157 11.39 26.09 21.30
CA ILE A 157 10.26 26.55 20.47
C ILE A 157 10.08 28.06 20.63
N LYS A 158 10.09 28.60 21.86
CA LYS A 158 9.93 30.05 22.09
C LYS A 158 11.01 30.85 21.35
N GLN A 159 12.25 30.38 21.33
CA GLN A 159 13.33 31.02 20.60
C GLN A 159 13.09 31.05 19.09
N ILE A 160 12.43 30.03 18.51
CA ILE A 160 12.20 29.97 17.07
C ILE A 160 11.02 30.84 16.61
N ILE A 161 9.96 30.91 17.41
CA ILE A 161 8.76 31.72 17.07
C ILE A 161 8.91 33.20 17.45
N GLY A 162 9.87 33.54 18.31
CA GLY A 162 10.15 34.90 18.75
C GLY A 162 9.27 35.36 19.91
N ASP A 163 9.40 36.64 20.25
CA ASP A 163 8.75 37.24 21.42
C ASP A 163 7.22 37.25 21.29
N GLN A 164 6.54 36.92 22.39
CA GLN A 164 5.09 36.94 22.46
C GLN A 164 4.57 38.38 22.45
N ILE A 165 3.60 38.61 21.58
CA ILE A 165 2.87 39.88 21.48
C ILE A 165 1.60 39.75 22.33
N PRO A 166 1.37 40.66 23.30
CA PRO A 166 0.15 40.63 24.11
C PRO A 166 -1.10 40.71 23.23
N SER A 167 -2.02 39.74 23.41
CA SER A 167 -3.33 39.74 22.77
C SER A 167 -4.41 39.74 23.85
N GLN A 168 -5.40 40.63 23.71
CA GLN A 168 -6.64 40.57 24.50
C GLN A 168 -7.71 39.70 23.83
N ASP A 169 -7.43 39.16 22.64
CA ASP A 169 -8.37 38.30 21.95
C ASP A 169 -8.40 36.91 22.57
N LYS A 170 -9.58 36.46 23.00
CA LYS A 170 -9.79 35.12 23.53
C LYS A 170 -9.61 34.04 22.46
N ASP A 171 -9.72 34.40 21.19
CA ASP A 171 -9.64 33.47 20.08
C ASP A 171 -8.20 33.19 19.66
N CYS A 172 -7.26 34.12 19.89
CA CYS A 172 -5.84 33.95 19.62
C CYS A 172 -5.08 33.77 20.93
N VAL A 173 -4.76 32.51 21.25
CA VAL A 173 -4.20 32.13 22.55
C VAL A 173 -2.69 32.40 22.64
N LEU A 174 -2.01 32.48 21.50
CA LEU A 174 -0.59 32.82 21.39
C LEU A 174 -0.33 33.55 20.07
N GLN A 175 0.44 34.64 20.12
CA GLN A 175 0.81 35.43 18.96
C GLN A 175 2.26 35.91 19.08
N THR A 176 3.01 35.80 17.98
CA THR A 176 4.31 36.44 17.75
C THR A 176 4.29 37.15 16.39
N SER A 177 5.43 37.67 15.95
CA SER A 177 5.58 38.23 14.60
C SER A 177 5.51 37.17 13.48
N THR A 178 5.78 35.89 13.79
CA THR A 178 5.88 34.81 12.79
C THR A 178 4.94 33.64 13.04
N TYR A 179 4.27 33.57 14.21
CA TYR A 179 3.39 32.46 14.56
C TYR A 179 2.16 32.92 15.35
N LYS A 180 0.98 32.46 14.94
CA LYS A 180 -0.30 32.65 15.66
C LYS A 180 -0.94 31.29 15.91
N LEU A 181 -1.55 31.13 17.08
CA LEU A 181 -2.30 29.94 17.46
C LEU A 181 -3.72 30.33 17.86
N LEU A 182 -4.72 29.79 17.16
CA LEU A 182 -6.12 30.21 17.22
C LEU A 182 -7.08 29.07 17.55
N GLY A 183 -7.99 29.33 18.49
CA GLY A 183 -9.06 28.42 18.87
C GLY A 183 -10.31 28.58 17.99
N CYS A 184 -10.61 27.57 17.18
CA CYS A 184 -11.77 27.54 16.30
C CYS A 184 -12.34 26.13 16.14
N ASP A 185 -13.64 25.96 16.37
CA ASP A 185 -14.37 24.78 15.85
C ASP A 185 -14.61 25.03 14.36
N LEU A 186 -13.88 24.34 13.49
CA LEU A 186 -13.99 24.51 12.02
C LEU A 186 -15.39 24.15 11.48
N LYS A 187 -16.27 23.52 12.28
CA LYS A 187 -17.69 23.35 11.93
C LYS A 187 -18.47 24.68 11.95
N ASP A 188 -17.96 25.71 12.60
CA ASP A 188 -18.52 27.07 12.62
C ASP A 188 -17.79 27.95 11.60
N ALA A 189 -18.17 27.81 10.33
CA ALA A 189 -17.54 28.54 9.24
C ALA A 189 -17.69 30.07 9.33
N ASN A 190 -18.74 30.57 9.99
CA ASN A 190 -18.91 32.01 10.21
C ASN A 190 -17.86 32.55 11.17
N ARG A 191 -17.62 31.83 12.27
CA ARG A 191 -16.56 32.16 13.22
C ARG A 191 -15.19 32.07 12.54
N PHE A 192 -14.94 31.01 11.78
CA PHE A 192 -13.71 30.86 11.00
C PHE A 192 -13.51 32.03 10.03
N SER A 193 -14.52 32.37 9.22
CA SER A 193 -14.47 33.53 8.30
C SER A 193 -14.14 34.83 9.02
N GLY A 194 -14.81 35.11 10.15
CA GLY A 194 -14.53 36.32 10.93
C GLY A 194 -13.10 36.37 11.49
N GLN A 195 -12.52 35.22 11.86
CA GLN A 195 -11.12 35.14 12.27
C GLN A 195 -10.17 35.33 11.08
N ILE A 196 -10.46 34.71 9.93
CA ILE A 196 -9.70 34.92 8.70
C ILE A 196 -9.69 36.41 8.32
N ASP A 197 -10.84 37.06 8.28
CA ASP A 197 -10.95 38.49 7.97
C ASP A 197 -10.16 39.35 8.95
N LYS A 198 -10.24 39.03 10.25
CA LYS A 198 -9.55 39.78 11.31
C LYS A 198 -8.03 39.66 11.25
N TYR A 199 -7.50 38.46 11.00
CA TYR A 199 -6.07 38.18 11.15
C TYR A 199 -5.30 38.12 9.84
N LEU A 200 -5.99 37.91 8.73
CA LEU A 200 -5.45 37.67 7.39
C LEU A 200 -6.18 38.45 6.29
N GLY A 201 -7.40 38.93 6.55
CA GLY A 201 -8.18 39.74 5.63
C GLY A 201 -7.42 41.02 5.26
N HIS A 202 -7.38 41.33 3.98
CA HIS A 202 -6.77 42.54 3.40
C HIS A 202 -5.23 42.58 3.37
N THR A 203 -4.53 41.47 3.59
CA THR A 203 -3.09 41.40 3.37
C THR A 203 -2.77 41.00 1.91
N LYS A 204 -1.69 41.55 1.35
CA LYS A 204 -1.12 41.14 0.04
C LYS A 204 -0.30 39.85 0.12
N GLN A 205 -0.35 39.16 1.26
CA GLN A 205 0.40 37.93 1.48
C GLN A 205 -0.24 36.79 0.70
N THR A 206 0.55 35.86 0.20
CA THR A 206 0.04 34.60 -0.36
C THR A 206 -0.35 33.68 0.79
N LYS A 207 -1.55 33.07 0.72
CA LYS A 207 -2.10 32.24 1.80
C LYS A 207 -2.05 30.77 1.39
N ILE A 208 -1.33 29.94 2.14
CA ILE A 208 -1.26 28.49 1.91
C ILE A 208 -2.02 27.79 3.03
N PHE A 209 -3.25 27.35 2.75
CA PHE A 209 -4.04 26.53 3.66
C PHE A 209 -3.58 25.08 3.59
N ILE A 210 -3.46 24.43 4.75
CA ILE A 210 -3.15 23.01 4.88
C ILE A 210 -4.26 22.36 5.69
N ALA A 211 -4.83 21.27 5.18
CA ALA A 211 -5.76 20.41 5.90
C ALA A 211 -5.27 18.96 5.82
N GLU A 212 -4.46 18.53 6.79
CA GLU A 212 -3.80 17.21 6.79
C GLU A 212 -4.58 16.20 7.66
N VAL A 213 -5.53 15.49 7.06
CA VAL A 213 -6.45 14.54 7.73
C VAL A 213 -7.15 15.21 8.92
N SER A 214 -7.70 16.39 8.68
CA SER A 214 -8.43 17.18 9.67
C SER A 214 -9.88 17.38 9.26
N LEU A 215 -10.13 17.92 8.07
CA LEU A 215 -11.49 18.05 7.52
C LEU A 215 -12.14 16.70 7.21
N ALA A 216 -11.33 15.64 7.06
CA ALA A 216 -11.78 14.26 6.88
C ALA A 216 -12.81 13.80 7.92
N TYR A 217 -12.67 14.23 9.18
CA TYR A 217 -13.58 13.86 10.29
C TYR A 217 -14.88 14.66 10.31
N VAL A 218 -15.02 15.65 9.43
CA VAL A 218 -16.15 16.56 9.38
C VAL A 218 -17.04 16.18 8.20
N ARG A 219 -18.36 16.30 8.35
CA ARG A 219 -19.30 16.08 7.23
C ARG A 219 -19.08 17.16 6.16
N ALA A 220 -19.25 16.80 4.89
CA ALA A 220 -19.06 17.70 3.75
C ALA A 220 -19.78 19.06 3.91
N GLU A 221 -21.01 19.05 4.45
CA GLU A 221 -21.81 20.25 4.71
C GLU A 221 -21.16 21.28 5.64
N PHE A 222 -20.21 20.87 6.49
CA PHE A 222 -19.44 21.77 7.35
C PHE A 222 -17.99 21.98 6.89
N ALA A 223 -17.41 21.00 6.19
CA ALA A 223 -16.05 21.13 5.67
C ALA A 223 -15.98 22.05 4.43
N ASN A 224 -16.98 21.98 3.54
CA ASN A 224 -16.99 22.78 2.32
C ASN A 224 -17.06 24.29 2.56
N PRO A 225 -17.85 24.80 3.52
CA PRO A 225 -17.80 26.22 3.89
C PRO A 225 -16.41 26.72 4.32
N VAL A 226 -15.57 25.88 4.94
CA VAL A 226 -14.18 26.23 5.29
C VAL A 226 -13.32 26.39 4.04
N ILE A 227 -13.49 25.47 3.07
CA ILE A 227 -12.84 25.51 1.76
C ILE A 227 -13.28 26.76 0.97
N GLU A 228 -14.58 27.07 1.00
CA GLU A 228 -15.13 28.27 0.37
C GLU A 228 -14.53 29.55 0.95
N VAL A 229 -14.38 29.65 2.28
CA VAL A 229 -13.73 30.81 2.91
C VAL A 229 -12.30 30.98 2.42
N ALA A 230 -11.52 29.90 2.31
CA ALA A 230 -10.15 29.96 1.77
C ALA A 230 -10.15 30.47 0.32
N SER A 231 -11.07 29.99 -0.52
CA SER A 231 -11.16 30.38 -1.94
C SER A 231 -11.52 31.85 -2.18
N LYS A 232 -12.14 32.53 -1.22
CA LYS A 232 -12.54 33.94 -1.33
C LYS A 232 -11.37 34.91 -1.10
N LEU A 233 -10.23 34.43 -0.64
CA LEU A 233 -9.04 35.25 -0.44
C LEU A 233 -8.26 35.39 -1.75
N GLU A 234 -7.72 36.58 -1.97
CA GLU A 234 -6.77 36.83 -3.04
C GLU A 234 -5.47 36.04 -2.79
N ASP A 235 -4.97 35.43 -3.86
CA ASP A 235 -3.74 34.61 -3.89
C ASP A 235 -3.73 33.52 -2.81
N SER A 236 -4.66 32.57 -2.95
CA SER A 236 -4.86 31.47 -2.02
C SER A 236 -4.57 30.11 -2.65
N HIS A 237 -3.81 29.31 -1.92
CA HIS A 237 -3.54 27.90 -2.17
C HIS A 237 -4.20 27.08 -1.07
N MET A 238 -4.77 25.92 -1.43
CA MET A 238 -5.21 24.91 -0.48
C MET A 238 -4.55 23.58 -0.77
N LEU A 239 -3.87 23.02 0.23
CA LEU A 239 -3.33 21.67 0.25
C LEU A 239 -4.18 20.82 1.20
N ILE A 240 -4.84 19.81 0.67
CA ILE A 240 -5.62 18.86 1.49
C ILE A 240 -5.03 17.46 1.32
N LEU A 241 -4.78 16.77 2.44
CA LEU A 241 -4.30 15.40 2.44
C LEU A 241 -5.27 14.52 3.23
N GLU A 242 -6.02 13.67 2.53
CA GLU A 242 -7.08 12.83 3.12
C GLU A 242 -7.13 11.45 2.46
N GLN A 243 -8.11 10.64 2.86
CA GLN A 243 -8.32 9.28 2.38
C GLN A 243 -9.24 9.22 1.15
N LEU A 244 -9.09 8.17 0.34
CA LEU A 244 -9.96 7.77 -0.77
C LEU A 244 -10.50 6.35 -0.59
N LEU A 245 -11.59 6.05 -1.28
CA LEU A 245 -12.17 4.73 -1.51
C LEU A 245 -12.28 4.49 -3.02
N PRO A 246 -11.18 4.37 -3.78
CA PRO A 246 -11.26 4.32 -5.25
C PRO A 246 -12.13 3.17 -5.77
N LEU A 247 -12.11 2.04 -5.05
CA LEU A 247 -12.90 0.84 -5.32
C LEU A 247 -14.07 0.64 -4.33
N GLY A 248 -14.47 1.71 -3.63
CA GLY A 248 -15.57 1.72 -2.68
C GLY A 248 -15.25 1.13 -1.30
N PRO A 249 -16.20 1.20 -0.36
CA PRO A 249 -15.99 0.88 1.06
C PRO A 249 -15.80 -0.62 1.34
N TYR A 250 -16.09 -1.48 0.36
CA TYR A 250 -15.99 -2.93 0.49
C TYR A 250 -14.63 -3.49 0.05
N HIS A 251 -13.79 -2.67 -0.59
CA HIS A 251 -12.40 -3.04 -0.85
C HIS A 251 -11.71 -3.40 0.48
N PRO A 252 -10.89 -4.47 0.57
CA PRO A 252 -10.47 -4.99 1.87
C PRO A 252 -9.67 -4.01 2.72
N PHE A 253 -8.80 -3.20 2.08
CA PHE A 253 -8.08 -2.11 2.75
C PHE A 253 -9.04 -1.03 3.25
N ALA A 254 -9.94 -0.55 2.38
CA ALA A 254 -10.95 0.45 2.70
C ALA A 254 -11.82 0.01 3.88
N LYS A 255 -12.29 -1.22 3.87
CA LYS A 255 -13.11 -1.80 4.94
C LYS A 255 -12.38 -1.78 6.28
N LYS A 256 -11.09 -2.12 6.29
CA LYS A 256 -10.25 -2.07 7.50
C LYS A 256 -10.01 -0.64 7.97
N MET A 257 -9.71 0.27 7.06
CA MET A 257 -9.55 1.69 7.34
C MET A 257 -10.81 2.29 7.96
N LEU A 258 -11.97 2.10 7.33
CA LEU A 258 -13.25 2.61 7.84
C LEU A 258 -13.60 2.00 9.20
N TYR A 259 -13.43 0.68 9.36
CA TYR A 259 -13.62 -0.01 10.64
C TYR A 259 -12.73 0.58 11.73
N HIS A 260 -11.45 0.82 11.44
CA HIS A 260 -10.50 1.39 12.40
C HIS A 260 -10.95 2.75 12.92
N PHE A 261 -11.31 3.67 12.03
CA PHE A 261 -11.77 5.01 12.41
C PHE A 261 -13.11 5.00 13.15
N ASP A 262 -14.04 4.13 12.76
CA ASP A 262 -15.31 3.94 13.47
C ASP A 262 -15.08 3.41 14.90
N HIS A 263 -14.17 2.44 15.08
CA HIS A 263 -13.84 1.86 16.39
C HIS A 263 -13.13 2.83 17.33
N LEU A 264 -12.41 3.81 16.79
CA LEU A 264 -11.83 4.91 17.56
C LEU A 264 -12.88 5.99 17.92
N GLY A 265 -14.12 5.86 17.45
CA GLY A 265 -15.15 6.88 17.64
C GLY A 265 -14.91 8.16 16.83
N SER A 266 -14.06 8.08 15.80
CA SER A 266 -13.66 9.19 14.93
C SER A 266 -13.83 8.81 13.44
N PRO A 267 -15.06 8.47 13.01
CA PRO A 267 -15.33 8.12 11.62
C PRO A 267 -14.91 9.26 10.68
N ILE A 268 -14.35 8.88 9.53
CA ILE A 268 -14.04 9.80 8.44
C ILE A 268 -15.30 10.02 7.60
N HIS A 269 -15.82 11.25 7.60
CA HIS A 269 -17.13 11.58 7.06
C HIS A 269 -17.08 12.21 5.66
N CYS A 270 -16.07 13.03 5.35
CA CYS A 270 -15.98 13.65 4.01
C CYS A 270 -15.91 12.59 2.89
N ILE A 271 -15.25 11.47 3.17
CA ILE A 271 -15.06 10.36 2.22
C ILE A 271 -16.38 9.67 1.83
N GLU A 272 -17.44 9.80 2.63
CA GLU A 272 -18.77 9.27 2.29
C GLU A 272 -19.41 10.04 1.12
N THR A 273 -19.09 11.34 1.01
CA THR A 273 -19.58 12.22 -0.07
C THR A 273 -18.61 12.26 -1.24
N TYR A 274 -17.30 12.25 -0.96
CA TYR A 274 -16.23 12.38 -1.95
C TYR A 274 -15.25 11.19 -1.89
N PRO A 275 -15.69 9.97 -2.25
CA PRO A 275 -14.87 8.77 -2.11
C PRO A 275 -13.74 8.67 -3.14
N LYS A 276 -13.85 9.28 -4.32
CA LYS A 276 -12.87 9.09 -5.42
C LYS A 276 -12.11 10.37 -5.76
N GLU A 277 -11.06 10.20 -6.57
CA GLU A 277 -10.26 11.32 -7.08
C GLU A 277 -11.14 12.33 -7.83
N GLU A 278 -12.04 11.84 -8.70
CA GLU A 278 -12.91 12.68 -9.51
C GLU A 278 -13.90 13.47 -8.64
N ASP A 279 -14.39 12.85 -7.57
CA ASP A 279 -15.32 13.49 -6.63
C ASP A 279 -14.62 14.64 -5.88
N GLN A 280 -13.36 14.45 -5.46
CA GLN A 280 -12.57 15.50 -4.80
C GLN A 280 -12.17 16.62 -5.76
N ILE A 281 -11.84 16.30 -7.01
CA ILE A 281 -11.55 17.32 -8.02
C ILE A 281 -12.81 18.18 -8.25
N ALA A 282 -13.96 17.55 -8.50
CA ALA A 282 -15.23 18.26 -8.70
C ALA A 282 -15.59 19.13 -7.48
N ARG A 283 -15.42 18.60 -6.26
CA ARG A 283 -15.64 19.33 -5.01
C ARG A 283 -14.89 20.66 -4.95
N PHE A 284 -13.62 20.69 -5.36
CA PHE A 284 -12.80 21.90 -5.27
C PHE A 284 -12.97 22.82 -6.47
N GLN A 285 -13.38 22.30 -7.63
CA GLN A 285 -13.66 23.10 -8.84
C GLN A 285 -14.85 24.06 -8.66
N ASP A 286 -15.75 23.77 -7.72
CA ASP A 286 -16.83 24.68 -7.33
C ASP A 286 -16.31 25.99 -6.68
N TYR A 287 -15.07 25.98 -6.17
CA TYR A 287 -14.51 27.08 -5.38
C TYR A 287 -13.22 27.66 -5.96
N PHE A 288 -12.35 26.83 -6.54
CA PHE A 288 -11.03 27.20 -7.04
C PHE A 288 -10.95 27.06 -8.56
N LYS A 289 -10.19 27.96 -9.21
CA LYS A 289 -10.02 27.96 -10.68
C LYS A 289 -9.18 26.79 -11.17
N HIS A 290 -8.18 26.41 -10.40
CA HIS A 290 -7.27 25.32 -10.71
C HIS A 290 -7.26 24.32 -9.56
N VAL A 291 -7.34 23.04 -9.91
CA VAL A 291 -7.39 21.92 -8.97
C VAL A 291 -6.59 20.76 -9.56
N GLU A 292 -5.63 20.26 -8.80
CA GLU A 292 -4.83 19.09 -9.17
C GLU A 292 -4.76 18.12 -7.99
N LEU A 293 -4.90 16.83 -8.27
CA LEU A 293 -4.86 15.77 -7.25
C LEU A 293 -3.82 14.72 -7.64
N ARG A 294 -3.09 14.24 -6.64
CA ARG A 294 -2.23 13.05 -6.72
C ARG A 294 -2.52 12.15 -5.53
N ASP A 295 -2.76 10.86 -5.77
CA ASP A 295 -2.62 9.88 -4.70
C ASP A 295 -1.15 9.85 -4.21
N LEU A 296 -0.89 9.33 -3.01
CA LEU A 296 0.47 9.33 -2.47
C LEU A 296 1.43 8.46 -3.28
N TRP A 297 0.94 7.54 -4.11
CA TRP A 297 1.80 6.71 -4.95
C TRP A 297 2.32 7.52 -6.13
N LYS A 298 1.47 8.36 -6.73
CA LYS A 298 1.90 9.36 -7.69
C LYS A 298 2.85 10.37 -7.05
N VAL A 299 2.62 10.79 -5.80
CA VAL A 299 3.59 11.66 -5.07
C VAL A 299 4.94 10.96 -4.89
N TRP A 300 4.96 9.69 -4.48
CA TRP A 300 6.20 8.90 -4.39
C TRP A 300 6.95 8.88 -5.73
N ASN A 301 6.26 8.68 -6.84
CA ASN A 301 6.89 8.55 -8.15
C ASN A 301 7.29 9.90 -8.78
N GLU A 302 6.47 10.94 -8.65
CA GLU A 302 6.62 12.22 -9.37
C GLU A 302 7.30 13.33 -8.54
N ILE A 303 7.18 13.29 -7.21
CA ILE A 303 7.64 14.38 -6.33
C ILE A 303 8.89 14.00 -5.54
N ILE A 304 8.97 12.76 -5.06
CA ILE A 304 10.14 12.28 -4.33
C ILE A 304 11.23 11.93 -5.35
N SER A 305 12.39 12.57 -5.24
CA SER A 305 13.51 12.30 -6.14
C SER A 305 14.11 10.92 -5.90
N ASP A 306 14.75 10.34 -6.91
CA ASP A 306 15.37 9.02 -6.77
C ASP A 306 16.55 9.03 -5.80
N GLU A 307 17.25 10.17 -5.65
CA GLU A 307 18.27 10.36 -4.61
C GLU A 307 17.65 10.25 -3.22
N LEU A 308 16.49 10.88 -3.00
CA LEU A 308 15.80 10.81 -1.72
C LEU A 308 15.25 9.41 -1.46
N LYS A 309 14.70 8.72 -2.47
CA LYS A 309 14.29 7.31 -2.36
C LYS A 309 15.46 6.41 -1.98
N LYS A 310 16.64 6.61 -2.58
CA LYS A 310 17.89 5.90 -2.22
C LYS A 310 18.25 6.12 -0.76
N LEU A 311 18.23 7.37 -0.28
CA LEU A 311 18.51 7.66 1.12
C LEU A 311 17.48 6.99 2.05
N VAL A 312 16.19 7.07 1.73
CA VAL A 312 15.09 6.43 2.48
C VAL A 312 15.28 4.91 2.59
N SER A 313 15.74 4.26 1.52
CA SER A 313 15.99 2.81 1.51
C SER A 313 17.09 2.36 2.47
N GLN A 314 18.00 3.26 2.85
CA GLN A 314 19.11 2.98 3.75
C GLN A 314 18.74 3.17 5.24
N ILE A 315 17.54 3.68 5.53
CA ILE A 315 17.13 4.04 6.90
C ILE A 315 16.67 2.82 7.70
N GLU A 316 15.85 1.97 7.09
CA GLU A 316 15.29 0.74 7.66
C GLU A 316 15.13 -0.31 6.55
N GLU A 317 15.35 -1.59 6.91
CA GLU A 317 15.01 -2.71 6.04
C GLU A 317 13.51 -2.69 5.71
N PHE A 318 13.18 -2.92 4.43
CA PHE A 318 11.81 -2.77 3.95
C PHE A 318 11.51 -3.71 2.78
N ASP A 319 10.37 -4.38 2.85
CA ASP A 319 9.88 -5.24 1.77
C ASP A 319 8.36 -5.39 1.71
N GLU A 320 7.66 -4.46 2.36
CA GLU A 320 6.21 -4.40 2.47
C GLU A 320 5.63 -3.53 1.32
N TRP A 321 6.18 -3.69 0.10
CA TRP A 321 5.84 -2.83 -1.05
C TRP A 321 4.37 -2.91 -1.44
N GLU A 322 3.76 -4.09 -1.40
CA GLU A 322 2.32 -4.23 -1.70
C GLU A 322 1.45 -3.48 -0.68
N GLU A 323 1.82 -3.51 0.60
CA GLU A 323 1.13 -2.76 1.65
C GLU A 323 1.28 -1.25 1.45
N PHE A 324 2.49 -0.80 1.09
CA PHE A 324 2.79 0.60 0.91
C PHE A 324 2.13 1.19 -0.34
N ILE A 325 2.17 0.50 -1.47
CA ILE A 325 1.47 0.91 -2.70
C ILE A 325 -0.03 1.00 -2.44
N MET A 326 -0.61 -0.03 -1.80
CA MET A 326 -2.03 -0.05 -1.47
C MET A 326 -2.43 1.09 -0.53
N PHE A 327 -1.65 1.35 0.52
CA PHE A 327 -1.84 2.51 1.40
C PHE A 327 -1.79 3.82 0.62
N CYS A 328 -0.77 3.98 -0.23
CA CYS A 328 -0.55 5.20 -0.99
C CYS A 328 -1.70 5.50 -1.96
N GLN A 329 -2.29 4.46 -2.58
CA GLN A 329 -3.45 4.60 -3.49
C GLN A 329 -4.78 4.87 -2.75
N HIS A 330 -4.82 4.83 -1.42
CA HIS A 330 -6.00 5.19 -0.61
C HIS A 330 -5.83 6.53 0.13
N TYR A 331 -4.76 7.27 -0.17
CA TYR A 331 -4.51 8.60 0.38
C TYR A 331 -4.12 9.53 -0.75
N PHE A 332 -4.54 10.78 -0.69
CA PHE A 332 -4.23 11.76 -1.72
C PHE A 332 -3.71 13.06 -1.12
N VAL A 333 -3.01 13.83 -1.94
CA VAL A 333 -2.83 15.26 -1.75
C VAL A 333 -3.47 15.97 -2.93
N LEU A 334 -4.32 16.95 -2.64
CA LEU A 334 -4.89 17.86 -3.63
C LEU A 334 -4.37 19.26 -3.38
N HIS A 335 -3.97 19.92 -4.47
CA HIS A 335 -3.62 21.32 -4.52
C HIS A 335 -4.67 22.08 -5.33
N ALA A 336 -5.32 23.05 -4.70
CA ALA A 336 -6.23 23.99 -5.36
C ALA A 336 -5.70 25.42 -5.21
N LEU A 337 -5.95 26.27 -6.21
CA LEU A 337 -5.46 27.65 -6.24
C LEU A 337 -6.33 28.61 -7.04
N THR A 338 -6.30 29.88 -6.65
CA THR A 338 -7.18 30.93 -7.21
C THR A 338 -6.63 31.61 -8.46
N GLU A 339 -5.31 31.85 -8.57
CA GLU A 339 -4.72 32.68 -9.66
C GLU A 339 -3.33 32.27 -10.17
N THR A 340 -2.55 31.44 -9.45
CA THR A 340 -1.12 31.16 -9.73
C THR A 340 -0.87 29.92 -10.62
N VAL A 341 0.39 29.64 -10.94
CA VAL A 341 0.79 28.49 -11.77
C VAL A 341 0.68 27.19 -10.95
N PRO A 342 0.12 26.10 -11.50
CA PRO A 342 0.05 24.82 -10.80
C PRO A 342 1.45 24.27 -10.44
N ILE A 343 1.54 23.47 -9.36
CA ILE A 343 2.83 22.94 -8.86
C ILE A 343 3.23 21.61 -9.47
N TYR A 344 2.30 20.89 -10.09
CA TYR A 344 2.57 19.63 -10.76
C TYR A 344 2.88 19.87 -12.23
N SER A 345 4.01 19.34 -12.70
CA SER A 345 4.19 19.11 -14.14
C SER A 345 3.13 18.11 -14.59
N HIS A 346 2.44 18.30 -15.73
CA HIS A 346 1.48 17.31 -16.22
C HIS A 346 2.21 16.03 -16.69
N PRO A 347 2.11 14.89 -15.99
CA PRO A 347 2.69 13.65 -16.48
C PRO A 347 1.74 12.95 -17.45
N LYS A 348 2.29 12.19 -18.39
CA LYS A 348 1.57 11.31 -19.33
C LYS A 348 1.35 9.91 -18.74
N ILE A 349 0.88 9.77 -17.49
CA ILE A 349 0.63 8.43 -16.94
C ILE A 349 -0.73 7.95 -17.44
N GLN A 350 -0.73 6.90 -18.26
CA GLN A 350 -1.93 6.22 -18.71
C GLN A 350 -2.44 5.32 -17.57
N LEU A 351 -3.58 5.70 -16.98
CA LEU A 351 -4.19 4.95 -15.87
C LEU A 351 -4.77 3.62 -16.37
N VAL A 352 -4.72 2.60 -15.52
CA VAL A 352 -5.32 1.28 -15.78
C VAL A 352 -6.85 1.28 -15.54
N HIS A 353 -7.39 2.33 -14.91
CA HIS A 353 -8.82 2.56 -14.69
C HIS A 353 -9.53 2.84 -16.04
N GLY A 354 -9.93 1.78 -16.75
CA GLY A 354 -10.57 1.90 -18.06
C GLY A 354 -10.43 0.68 -18.97
N ALA A 355 -9.65 -0.32 -18.56
CA ALA A 355 -9.56 -1.58 -19.29
C ALA A 355 -10.95 -2.23 -19.42
N VAL A 356 -11.43 -2.37 -20.66
CA VAL A 356 -12.71 -2.99 -20.97
C VAL A 356 -12.55 -4.49 -20.84
N ALA A 357 -13.39 -5.12 -20.01
CA ALA A 357 -13.39 -6.56 -19.85
C ALA A 357 -13.81 -7.23 -21.17
N ASP A 358 -13.08 -8.28 -21.54
CA ASP A 358 -13.49 -9.20 -22.59
C ASP A 358 -14.53 -10.16 -22.02
N ASN A 359 -15.79 -10.01 -22.45
CA ASN A 359 -16.90 -10.87 -22.03
C ASN A 359 -17.00 -12.16 -22.88
N SER A 360 -16.09 -12.38 -23.84
CA SER A 360 -16.09 -13.61 -24.66
C SER A 360 -15.55 -14.83 -23.92
N HIS A 361 -14.84 -14.63 -22.81
CA HIS A 361 -14.30 -15.68 -21.97
C HIS A 361 -14.76 -15.49 -20.52
N THR A 362 -15.61 -16.40 -20.05
CA THR A 362 -16.07 -16.38 -18.66
C THR A 362 -15.35 -17.46 -17.86
N LEU A 363 -14.91 -17.08 -16.65
CA LEU A 363 -14.39 -18.02 -15.67
C LEU A 363 -15.49 -18.34 -14.65
N CYS A 364 -15.67 -19.62 -14.37
CA CYS A 364 -16.50 -20.12 -13.29
C CYS A 364 -15.75 -20.08 -11.97
N TRP A 365 -16.36 -19.49 -10.94
CA TRP A 365 -15.74 -19.30 -9.63
C TRP A 365 -16.52 -20.05 -8.55
N ASN A 366 -15.82 -20.86 -7.76
CA ASN A 366 -16.37 -21.46 -6.54
C ASN A 366 -15.52 -21.08 -5.33
N LYS A 367 -16.13 -21.05 -4.15
CA LYS A 367 -15.48 -20.71 -2.89
C LYS A 367 -15.50 -21.90 -1.96
N LEU A 368 -14.37 -22.20 -1.34
CA LEU A 368 -14.28 -23.16 -0.24
C LEU A 368 -13.70 -22.47 0.98
N LYS A 369 -14.41 -22.56 2.10
CA LYS A 369 -14.03 -21.90 3.35
C LYS A 369 -12.74 -22.50 3.90
N LEU A 370 -11.83 -21.64 4.31
CA LEU A 370 -10.58 -22.01 4.99
C LEU A 370 -10.77 -21.97 6.51
N LEU A 371 -10.07 -22.87 7.21
CA LEU A 371 -9.89 -22.78 8.66
C LEU A 371 -9.04 -21.56 9.01
N THR A 372 -9.16 -21.08 10.25
CA THR A 372 -8.49 -19.85 10.70
C THR A 372 -6.97 -19.95 10.59
N GLU A 373 -6.40 -21.12 10.89
CA GLU A 373 -4.97 -21.42 10.80
C GLU A 373 -4.41 -21.43 9.36
N LEU A 374 -5.28 -21.43 8.35
CA LEU A 374 -4.93 -21.40 6.92
C LEU A 374 -5.16 -20.03 6.28
N GLN A 375 -5.55 -19.03 7.07
CA GLN A 375 -5.67 -17.64 6.63
C GLN A 375 -4.27 -16.98 6.59
N LEU A 376 -3.43 -17.48 5.67
CA LEU A 376 -2.01 -17.20 5.58
C LEU A 376 -1.69 -16.20 4.46
N LYS A 377 -0.65 -15.39 4.67
CA LYS A 377 -0.02 -14.52 3.66
C LYS A 377 1.32 -15.12 3.26
N PHE A 378 1.62 -15.09 1.97
CA PHE A 378 2.83 -15.67 1.38
C PHE A 378 3.10 -17.14 1.79
N PRO A 379 2.08 -18.04 1.82
CA PRO A 379 2.36 -19.46 2.00
C PRO A 379 3.04 -20.03 0.75
N ALA A 380 3.71 -21.17 0.89
CA ALA A 380 4.10 -21.98 -0.25
C ALA A 380 3.11 -23.14 -0.41
N VAL A 381 2.55 -23.32 -1.62
CA VAL A 381 1.49 -24.29 -1.88
C VAL A 381 1.81 -25.09 -3.12
N ALA A 382 1.63 -26.41 -3.06
CA ALA A 382 1.79 -27.31 -4.20
C ALA A 382 0.66 -28.35 -4.23
N PRO A 383 0.31 -28.87 -5.41
CA PRO A 383 -0.64 -29.97 -5.54
C PRO A 383 -0.01 -31.28 -5.04
N LEU A 384 -0.83 -32.12 -4.41
CA LEU A 384 -0.46 -33.46 -3.94
C LEU A 384 -1.67 -34.39 -4.13
N GLY A 385 -1.84 -34.90 -5.35
CA GLY A 385 -3.02 -35.67 -5.74
C GLY A 385 -4.30 -34.84 -5.64
N ASP A 386 -5.26 -35.31 -4.84
CA ASP A 386 -6.55 -34.66 -4.55
C ASP A 386 -6.48 -33.60 -3.44
N LYS A 387 -5.27 -33.28 -2.97
CA LYS A 387 -5.01 -32.35 -1.86
C LYS A 387 -4.00 -31.29 -2.25
N LEU A 388 -3.92 -30.26 -1.41
CA LEU A 388 -2.85 -29.27 -1.42
C LEU A 388 -1.93 -29.50 -0.24
N LEU A 389 -0.62 -29.42 -0.47
CA LEU A 389 0.37 -29.29 0.58
C LEU A 389 0.68 -27.80 0.77
N VAL A 390 0.42 -27.27 1.95
CA VAL A 390 0.62 -25.87 2.33
C VAL A 390 1.71 -25.81 3.38
N HIS A 391 2.76 -25.03 3.16
CA HIS A 391 3.88 -24.91 4.10
C HIS A 391 4.24 -23.45 4.40
N GLY A 392 4.34 -23.13 5.69
CA GLY A 392 4.81 -21.86 6.20
C GLY A 392 3.94 -20.66 5.80
N GLY A 393 4.57 -19.49 5.70
CA GLY A 393 3.91 -18.22 5.45
C GLY A 393 3.68 -17.43 6.75
N LEU A 394 2.87 -16.38 6.65
CA LEU A 394 2.63 -15.40 7.70
C LEU A 394 1.16 -15.40 8.13
N ASP A 395 0.90 -15.67 9.41
CA ASP A 395 -0.37 -15.38 10.07
C ASP A 395 -0.30 -14.05 10.85
N GLN A 396 -0.23 -14.10 12.17
CA GLN A 396 0.31 -13.03 13.03
C GLN A 396 1.84 -13.02 13.01
N THR A 397 2.44 -14.21 12.90
CA THR A 397 3.88 -14.44 12.85
C THR A 397 4.22 -15.42 11.73
N ARG A 398 5.49 -15.46 11.32
CA ARG A 398 5.93 -16.50 10.38
C ARG A 398 5.89 -17.85 11.08
N ASN A 399 5.55 -18.89 10.34
CA ASN A 399 5.54 -20.25 10.85
C ASN A 399 6.21 -21.23 9.85
N ASP A 400 6.40 -22.45 10.31
CA ASP A 400 6.96 -23.61 9.60
C ASP A 400 5.95 -24.77 9.52
N LYS A 401 4.68 -24.49 9.83
CA LYS A 401 3.65 -25.51 9.88
C LYS A 401 3.32 -25.99 8.48
N THR A 402 3.06 -27.29 8.38
CA THR A 402 2.65 -27.94 7.15
C THR A 402 1.24 -28.48 7.29
N TYR A 403 0.40 -28.26 6.28
CA TYR A 403 -0.98 -28.71 6.23
C TYR A 403 -1.29 -29.43 4.94
N LEU A 404 -2.10 -30.48 5.04
CA LEU A 404 -2.78 -31.08 3.90
C LEU A 404 -4.21 -30.53 3.85
N VAL A 405 -4.61 -29.97 2.72
CA VAL A 405 -5.95 -29.39 2.51
C VAL A 405 -6.67 -30.17 1.42
N ASP A 406 -7.87 -30.65 1.73
CA ASP A 406 -8.75 -31.36 0.80
C ASP A 406 -9.40 -30.39 -0.20
N LEU A 407 -9.23 -30.66 -1.49
CA LEU A 407 -9.75 -29.79 -2.55
C LEU A 407 -11.27 -29.85 -2.71
N THR A 408 -11.93 -30.88 -2.18
CA THR A 408 -13.38 -31.07 -2.30
C THR A 408 -14.10 -30.49 -1.10
N THR A 409 -13.60 -30.79 0.11
CA THR A 409 -14.28 -30.40 1.34
C THR A 409 -13.73 -29.11 1.96
N GLY A 410 -12.50 -28.71 1.59
CA GLY A 410 -11.76 -27.64 2.26
C GLY A 410 -11.23 -28.02 3.65
N ASN A 411 -11.45 -29.26 4.11
CA ASN A 411 -10.93 -29.72 5.39
C ASN A 411 -9.40 -29.79 5.36
N SER A 412 -8.77 -29.48 6.48
CA SER A 412 -7.32 -29.57 6.59
C SER A 412 -6.85 -30.38 7.77
N LYS A 413 -5.68 -30.99 7.62
CA LYS A 413 -4.98 -31.71 8.67
C LYS A 413 -3.55 -31.20 8.76
N ASN A 414 -3.13 -30.81 9.96
CA ASN A 414 -1.72 -30.53 10.21
C ASN A 414 -0.91 -31.81 10.02
N VAL A 415 0.21 -31.72 9.31
CA VAL A 415 1.15 -32.84 9.12
C VAL A 415 2.09 -32.82 10.33
N PRO A 416 1.97 -33.80 11.25
CA PRO A 416 2.77 -33.79 12.47
C PRO A 416 4.25 -34.04 12.18
N ASP A 417 5.12 -33.40 12.94
CA ASP A 417 6.54 -33.70 13.01
C ASP A 417 6.73 -35.06 13.69
N ASN A 418 7.01 -36.10 12.92
CA ASN A 418 7.46 -37.37 13.50
C ASN A 418 8.99 -37.43 13.54
N CYS A 419 9.56 -38.04 14.58
CA CYS A 419 11.02 -38.08 14.81
C CYS A 419 11.81 -38.74 13.67
N GLU A 420 11.17 -39.52 12.81
CA GLU A 420 11.80 -40.22 11.67
C GLU A 420 11.91 -39.35 10.41
N SER A 421 11.25 -38.18 10.38
CA SER A 421 11.32 -37.22 9.28
C SER A 421 10.89 -35.80 9.70
N PRO A 422 11.73 -35.05 10.42
CA PRO A 422 11.31 -33.77 10.97
C PRO A 422 11.15 -32.70 9.87
N LEU A 423 9.90 -32.32 9.56
CA LEU A 423 9.62 -31.03 8.91
C LEU A 423 10.13 -29.87 9.78
N ALA A 424 10.27 -30.08 11.10
CA ALA A 424 10.94 -29.20 12.05
C ALA A 424 12.37 -28.76 11.66
N ALA A 425 13.02 -29.43 10.70
CA ALA A 425 14.30 -28.97 10.16
C ALA A 425 14.17 -27.74 9.24
N ILE A 426 12.96 -27.40 8.78
CA ILE A 426 12.66 -26.23 7.96
C ILE A 426 12.23 -25.10 8.90
N SER A 427 13.03 -24.04 8.96
CA SER A 427 12.73 -22.90 9.82
C SER A 427 11.50 -22.11 9.37
N SER A 428 10.79 -21.51 10.34
CA SER A 428 9.68 -20.59 10.09
C SER A 428 10.02 -19.49 9.08
N ARG A 429 9.25 -19.39 7.99
CA ARG A 429 9.61 -18.56 6.82
C ARG A 429 8.41 -18.11 6.00
N MET A 430 8.64 -17.14 5.13
CA MET A 430 7.69 -16.67 4.11
C MET A 430 8.42 -16.30 2.82
N CYS A 431 7.68 -16.13 1.73
CA CYS A 431 8.21 -15.79 0.39
C CYS A 431 9.18 -16.85 -0.17
N HIS A 432 9.09 -18.08 0.33
CA HIS A 432 9.64 -19.30 -0.27
C HIS A 432 8.63 -19.90 -1.25
N LEU A 433 9.08 -20.87 -2.03
CA LEU A 433 8.25 -21.58 -3.00
C LEU A 433 8.22 -23.07 -2.72
N LEU A 434 7.15 -23.72 -3.16
CA LEU A 434 7.00 -25.17 -3.17
C LEU A 434 6.59 -25.58 -4.59
N VAL A 435 7.49 -26.23 -5.31
CA VAL A 435 7.31 -26.60 -6.72
C VAL A 435 7.04 -28.10 -6.80
N SER A 436 5.93 -28.50 -7.44
CA SER A 436 5.65 -29.92 -7.69
C SER A 436 6.57 -30.47 -8.79
N LEU A 437 7.22 -31.59 -8.48
CA LEU A 437 8.11 -32.34 -9.38
C LEU A 437 7.37 -33.52 -10.03
N SER A 438 6.60 -34.22 -9.20
CA SER A 438 5.76 -35.36 -9.56
C SER A 438 4.52 -35.41 -8.64
N THR A 439 3.73 -36.48 -8.73
CA THR A 439 2.53 -36.67 -7.89
C THR A 439 2.81 -36.68 -6.40
N ASP A 440 4.02 -37.07 -6.00
CA ASP A 440 4.38 -37.32 -4.60
C ASP A 440 5.66 -36.58 -4.18
N GLN A 441 6.29 -35.81 -5.07
CA GLN A 441 7.53 -35.09 -4.78
C GLN A 441 7.41 -33.60 -5.07
N MET A 442 7.97 -32.79 -4.16
CA MET A 442 8.05 -31.35 -4.30
C MET A 442 9.43 -30.83 -3.89
N LEU A 443 9.79 -29.67 -4.40
CA LEU A 443 10.99 -28.92 -4.04
C LEU A 443 10.61 -27.63 -3.32
N LEU A 444 11.11 -27.45 -2.10
CA LEU A 444 11.05 -26.20 -1.36
C LEU A 444 12.36 -25.44 -1.56
N THR A 445 12.26 -24.14 -1.87
CA THR A 445 13.44 -23.30 -2.11
C THR A 445 13.33 -21.94 -1.41
N GLY A 446 14.40 -21.57 -0.68
CA GLY A 446 14.66 -20.22 -0.21
C GLY A 446 13.60 -19.63 0.73
N GLY A 447 13.25 -18.38 0.48
CA GLY A 447 12.41 -17.52 1.32
C GLY A 447 13.22 -16.76 2.35
N ARG A 448 12.54 -16.18 3.33
CA ARG A 448 13.19 -15.39 4.38
C ARG A 448 12.52 -15.52 5.73
N SER A 449 13.27 -15.15 6.76
CA SER A 449 12.72 -14.90 8.10
C SER A 449 12.26 -13.45 8.21
N ARG A 450 13.06 -12.56 8.76
CA ARG A 450 12.84 -11.10 8.73
C ARG A 450 13.42 -10.51 7.43
N PRO A 451 13.03 -9.27 7.05
CA PRO A 451 13.78 -8.51 6.05
C PRO A 451 15.29 -8.56 6.34
N GLY A 452 16.12 -8.65 5.29
CA GLY A 452 17.58 -8.76 5.42
C GLY A 452 18.13 -10.11 5.91
N LEU A 453 17.27 -11.12 6.16
CA LEU A 453 17.71 -12.48 6.51
C LEU A 453 16.99 -13.53 5.66
N SER A 454 17.54 -13.73 4.47
CA SER A 454 17.07 -14.63 3.43
C SER A 454 17.76 -15.99 3.49
N TYR A 455 17.12 -17.01 2.90
CA TYR A 455 17.58 -18.39 2.91
C TYR A 455 18.03 -18.85 1.52
N CYS A 456 19.06 -19.68 1.48
CA CYS A 456 19.51 -20.40 0.29
C CYS A 456 19.24 -21.91 0.36
N ASP A 457 18.67 -22.40 1.47
CA ASP A 457 18.43 -23.82 1.68
C ASP A 457 17.36 -24.38 0.74
N VAL A 458 17.51 -25.67 0.45
CA VAL A 458 16.65 -26.43 -0.46
C VAL A 458 16.24 -27.74 0.21
N TYR A 459 14.96 -28.07 0.12
CA TYR A 459 14.43 -29.31 0.68
C TYR A 459 13.58 -30.04 -0.35
N LYS A 460 13.80 -31.35 -0.48
CA LYS A 460 12.88 -32.26 -1.17
C LYS A 460 11.84 -32.75 -0.17
N LEU A 461 10.57 -32.53 -0.49
CA LEU A 461 9.45 -33.12 0.23
C LEU A 461 8.92 -34.31 -0.57
N THR A 462 8.71 -35.46 0.07
CA THR A 462 8.23 -36.68 -0.58
C THR A 462 7.15 -37.36 0.24
N LYS A 463 5.95 -37.49 -0.32
CA LYS A 463 4.88 -38.29 0.27
C LYS A 463 5.26 -39.77 0.20
N GLN A 464 5.40 -40.39 1.36
CA GLN A 464 5.66 -41.81 1.51
C GLN A 464 4.37 -42.61 1.37
N GLU A 465 4.46 -43.93 1.13
CA GLU A 465 3.30 -44.82 1.00
C GLU A 465 2.38 -44.81 2.23
N ASN A 466 2.95 -44.63 3.42
CA ASN A 466 2.22 -44.48 4.68
C ASN A 466 1.52 -43.11 4.85
N GLY A 467 1.58 -42.24 3.83
CA GLY A 467 0.99 -40.91 3.80
C GLY A 467 1.79 -39.83 4.53
N ILE A 468 2.95 -40.16 5.10
CA ILE A 468 3.83 -39.20 5.79
C ILE A 468 4.59 -38.38 4.75
N ILE A 469 4.74 -37.08 5.01
CA ILE A 469 5.56 -36.20 4.17
C ILE A 469 7.00 -36.24 4.70
N LYS A 470 7.89 -36.85 3.94
CA LYS A 470 9.31 -36.90 4.27
C LYS A 470 10.03 -35.64 3.79
N SER A 471 10.77 -34.96 4.65
CA SER A 471 11.67 -33.87 4.26
C SER A 471 13.11 -34.39 4.11
N THR A 472 13.82 -33.93 3.09
CA THR A 472 15.24 -34.23 2.88
C THR A 472 15.93 -32.94 2.47
N ARG A 473 16.87 -32.46 3.30
CA ARG A 473 17.68 -31.29 2.97
C ARG A 473 18.62 -31.66 1.83
N LEU A 474 18.63 -30.85 0.79
CA LEU A 474 19.52 -30.99 -0.36
C LEU A 474 20.62 -29.93 -0.30
N LYS A 475 21.48 -29.89 -1.32
CA LYS A 475 22.49 -28.85 -1.49
C LYS A 475 21.85 -27.46 -1.59
N ASP A 476 22.39 -26.49 -0.85
CA ASP A 476 21.91 -25.11 -0.86
C ASP A 476 22.13 -24.44 -2.25
N MET A 477 21.27 -23.46 -2.58
CA MET A 477 21.44 -22.54 -3.70
C MET A 477 22.74 -21.74 -3.56
N THR A 478 23.30 -21.24 -4.67
CA THR A 478 24.56 -20.47 -4.65
C THR A 478 24.42 -19.13 -3.93
N ALA A 479 23.20 -18.60 -3.85
CA ALA A 479 22.87 -17.36 -3.16
C ALA A 479 21.48 -17.49 -2.51
N PRO A 480 21.22 -16.77 -1.40
CA PRO A 480 19.89 -16.65 -0.84
C PRO A 480 18.90 -16.05 -1.84
N ARG A 481 17.69 -16.58 -1.88
CA ARG A 481 16.61 -16.08 -2.74
C ARG A 481 15.31 -15.98 -1.96
N TRP A 482 14.60 -14.88 -2.12
CA TRP A 482 13.28 -14.65 -1.53
C TRP A 482 12.44 -13.81 -2.47
N ARG A 483 11.11 -14.05 -2.49
CA ARG A 483 10.23 -13.50 -3.53
C ARG A 483 10.76 -13.80 -4.95
N HIS A 484 11.58 -14.82 -5.10
CA HIS A 484 11.99 -15.35 -6.39
C HIS A 484 10.83 -16.11 -7.02
N ALA A 485 11.00 -16.48 -8.27
CA ALA A 485 10.07 -17.31 -9.02
C ALA A 485 10.73 -18.68 -9.29
N ALA A 486 9.92 -19.73 -9.36
CA ALA A 486 10.41 -21.06 -9.67
C ALA A 486 9.36 -21.89 -10.42
N VAL A 487 9.81 -22.69 -11.38
CA VAL A 487 8.93 -23.56 -12.17
C VAL A 487 9.64 -24.85 -12.57
N ALA A 488 8.92 -25.98 -12.53
CA ALA A 488 9.47 -27.26 -12.94
C ALA A 488 9.44 -27.40 -14.48
N VAL A 489 10.62 -27.32 -15.08
CA VAL A 489 10.81 -27.42 -16.54
C VAL A 489 10.94 -28.88 -17.01
N LEU A 490 11.38 -29.76 -16.12
CA LEU A 490 11.30 -31.22 -16.24
C LEU A 490 10.90 -31.83 -14.90
N ASN A 491 10.66 -33.14 -14.86
CA ASN A 491 10.35 -33.86 -13.61
C ASN A 491 11.46 -33.71 -12.55
N ILE A 492 12.72 -33.54 -12.98
CA ILE A 492 13.89 -33.51 -12.08
C ILE A 492 14.62 -32.16 -12.07
N ARG A 493 14.19 -31.20 -12.90
CA ARG A 493 14.84 -29.90 -13.03
C ARG A 493 13.86 -28.76 -12.78
N VAL A 494 14.21 -27.90 -11.82
CA VAL A 494 13.46 -26.69 -11.47
C VAL A 494 14.26 -25.48 -11.88
N LEU A 495 13.65 -24.62 -12.69
CA LEU A 495 14.21 -23.32 -13.02
C LEU A 495 13.89 -22.34 -11.89
N LEU A 496 14.92 -21.65 -11.40
CA LEU A 496 14.87 -20.58 -10.42
C LEU A 496 15.16 -19.26 -11.12
N PHE A 497 14.39 -18.22 -10.80
CA PHE A 497 14.53 -16.90 -11.41
C PHE A 497 14.35 -15.76 -10.40
N GLY A 498 15.23 -14.76 -10.46
CA GLY A 498 15.11 -13.51 -9.71
C GLY A 498 15.23 -13.66 -8.18
N GLY A 499 14.77 -12.64 -7.46
CA GLY A 499 14.76 -12.59 -5.99
C GLY A 499 16.13 -12.60 -5.32
N LEU A 500 17.17 -12.12 -6.01
CA LEU A 500 18.56 -12.03 -5.51
C LEU A 500 18.79 -10.68 -4.83
N GLU A 501 19.35 -10.66 -3.62
CA GLU A 501 19.67 -9.39 -2.92
C GLU A 501 20.74 -8.56 -3.66
N GLU A 502 21.72 -9.23 -4.26
CA GLU A 502 22.75 -8.63 -5.09
C GLU A 502 22.64 -9.19 -6.51
N ASP A 503 22.60 -8.31 -7.50
CA ASP A 503 22.67 -8.72 -8.90
C ASP A 503 24.11 -9.08 -9.26
N ASN A 504 24.42 -10.37 -9.17
CA ASN A 504 25.70 -10.93 -9.60
C ASN A 504 25.67 -11.40 -11.07
N GLY A 505 24.60 -11.11 -11.81
CA GLY A 505 24.42 -11.47 -13.22
C GLY A 505 23.72 -12.82 -13.48
N ASP A 506 23.71 -13.76 -12.52
CA ASP A 506 23.12 -15.09 -12.71
C ASP A 506 21.66 -15.15 -12.21
N VAL A 507 20.79 -14.39 -12.87
CA VAL A 507 19.35 -14.30 -12.50
C VAL A 507 18.61 -15.63 -12.69
N PHE A 508 19.06 -16.49 -13.61
CA PHE A 508 18.55 -17.84 -13.84
C PHE A 508 19.48 -18.93 -13.29
N GLN A 509 18.91 -19.93 -12.63
CA GLN A 509 19.61 -21.15 -12.24
C GLN A 509 18.71 -22.36 -12.37
N ILE A 510 19.25 -23.51 -12.75
CA ILE A 510 18.51 -24.78 -12.74
C ILE A 510 18.98 -25.62 -11.58
N TYR A 511 18.04 -26.07 -10.75
CA TYR A 511 18.29 -27.05 -9.71
C TYR A 511 17.97 -28.45 -10.24
N ASP A 512 18.97 -29.32 -10.33
CA ASP A 512 18.80 -30.73 -10.67
C ASP A 512 18.65 -31.56 -9.38
N VAL A 513 17.43 -32.03 -9.14
CA VAL A 513 17.02 -32.63 -7.86
C VAL A 513 17.60 -34.03 -7.65
N GLU A 514 17.84 -34.79 -8.72
CA GLU A 514 18.42 -36.13 -8.62
C GLU A 514 19.93 -36.09 -8.39
N ARG A 515 20.60 -35.15 -9.04
CA ARG A 515 22.06 -34.97 -8.93
C ARG A 515 22.47 -34.09 -7.75
N GLU A 516 21.51 -33.44 -7.11
CA GLU A 516 21.71 -32.48 -6.02
C GLU A 516 22.72 -31.38 -6.38
N LEU A 517 22.61 -30.85 -7.61
CA LEU A 517 23.52 -29.82 -8.11
C LEU A 517 22.76 -28.68 -8.77
N LEU A 518 23.36 -27.49 -8.68
CA LEU A 518 22.94 -26.32 -9.44
C LEU A 518 23.69 -26.29 -10.77
N VAL A 519 22.92 -26.08 -11.82
CA VAL A 519 23.40 -25.88 -13.19
C VAL A 519 23.30 -24.40 -13.52
N ASN A 520 24.44 -23.80 -13.87
CA ASN A 520 24.46 -22.44 -14.39
C ASN A 520 23.81 -22.42 -15.78
N VAL A 521 23.04 -21.37 -16.03
CA VAL A 521 22.27 -21.24 -17.26
C VAL A 521 22.83 -20.08 -18.08
N ALA A 522 23.29 -20.38 -19.30
CA ALA A 522 23.68 -19.34 -20.23
C ALA A 522 22.42 -18.65 -20.78
N VAL A 523 22.30 -17.34 -20.59
CA VAL A 523 21.18 -16.55 -21.12
C VAL A 523 21.53 -16.04 -22.51
N LYS A 524 20.69 -16.36 -23.50
CA LYS A 524 20.76 -15.89 -24.89
C LYS A 524 19.54 -15.01 -25.18
N GLY A 525 19.67 -14.02 -26.07
CA GLY A 525 18.56 -13.15 -26.47
C GLY A 525 18.46 -11.88 -25.64
N ASP A 526 17.26 -11.48 -25.29
CA ASP A 526 17.00 -10.23 -24.57
C ASP A 526 17.43 -10.31 -23.09
N THR A 527 17.94 -9.20 -22.56
CA THR A 527 18.24 -9.07 -21.14
C THR A 527 16.95 -8.93 -20.34
N ILE A 528 16.87 -9.67 -19.23
CA ILE A 528 15.81 -9.55 -18.23
C ILE A 528 16.42 -9.17 -16.88
N PRO A 529 15.88 -8.17 -16.17
CA PRO A 529 16.43 -7.76 -14.87
C PRO A 529 16.17 -8.81 -13.79
N ASN A 530 16.89 -8.69 -12.66
CA ASN A 530 16.56 -9.41 -11.45
C ASN A 530 15.21 -8.92 -10.88
N LEU A 531 14.18 -9.75 -10.96
CA LEU A 531 12.82 -9.38 -10.55
C LEU A 531 12.44 -10.03 -9.21
N PHE A 532 11.83 -9.24 -8.32
CA PHE A 532 11.21 -9.73 -7.09
C PHE A 532 9.69 -9.78 -7.23
N SER A 533 9.07 -10.88 -6.82
CA SER A 533 7.61 -11.11 -6.87
C SER A 533 7.03 -11.05 -8.28
N CYS A 534 7.76 -11.54 -9.29
CA CYS A 534 7.23 -11.75 -10.62
C CYS A 534 6.38 -13.04 -10.68
N GLY A 535 5.48 -13.10 -11.65
CA GLY A 535 4.84 -14.35 -12.05
C GLY A 535 5.76 -15.11 -13.01
N ILE A 536 5.81 -16.44 -12.87
CA ILE A 536 6.46 -17.34 -13.82
C ILE A 536 5.55 -18.55 -14.08
N CYS A 537 5.54 -19.05 -15.31
CA CYS A 537 4.94 -20.33 -15.65
C CYS A 537 5.70 -20.99 -16.81
N PHE A 538 5.48 -22.29 -17.01
CA PHE A 538 6.11 -23.05 -18.09
C PHE A 538 5.15 -24.12 -18.60
N ASN A 539 4.90 -24.12 -19.90
CA ASN A 539 4.16 -25.16 -20.58
C ASN A 539 5.14 -26.20 -21.15
N ARG A 540 5.12 -27.41 -20.59
CA ARG A 540 5.98 -28.52 -21.00
C ARG A 540 5.64 -29.08 -22.37
N GLU A 541 4.38 -28.98 -22.81
CA GLU A 541 3.95 -29.48 -24.13
C GLU A 541 4.50 -28.63 -25.26
N THR A 542 4.51 -27.30 -25.07
CA THR A 542 5.04 -26.36 -26.06
C THR A 542 6.52 -26.03 -25.84
N GLY A 543 7.06 -26.33 -24.66
CA GLY A 543 8.44 -25.99 -24.27
C GLY A 543 8.67 -24.51 -24.01
N LYS A 544 7.59 -23.73 -23.82
CA LYS A 544 7.62 -22.28 -23.64
C LYS A 544 7.25 -21.89 -22.22
N GLY A 545 7.97 -20.94 -21.65
CA GLY A 545 7.63 -20.29 -20.38
C GLY A 545 7.52 -18.79 -20.51
N TYR A 546 6.90 -18.17 -19.51
CA TYR A 546 6.65 -16.74 -19.48
C TYR A 546 6.94 -16.14 -18.11
N ILE A 547 7.47 -14.92 -18.10
CA ILE A 547 7.74 -14.11 -16.90
C ILE A 547 7.07 -12.75 -17.05
N VAL A 548 6.33 -12.32 -16.02
CA VAL A 548 5.59 -11.04 -15.99
C VAL A 548 5.66 -10.38 -14.62
N GLY A 549 5.70 -9.05 -14.61
CA GLY A 549 5.63 -8.27 -13.38
C GLY A 549 6.89 -8.38 -12.54
N GLY A 550 6.76 -8.03 -11.27
CA GLY A 550 7.85 -7.99 -10.29
C GLY A 550 8.50 -6.61 -10.19
N ILE A 551 9.16 -6.40 -9.05
CA ILE A 551 9.93 -5.19 -8.76
C ILE A 551 11.31 -5.34 -9.42
N GLU A 552 11.65 -4.39 -10.29
CA GLU A 552 12.96 -4.26 -10.93
C GLU A 552 13.95 -3.52 -10.03
N ASN A 553 13.46 -2.51 -9.32
CA ASN A 553 14.27 -1.69 -8.45
C ASN A 553 13.68 -1.65 -7.04
N ASN A 554 14.31 -2.36 -6.11
CA ASN A 554 13.83 -2.48 -4.73
C ASN A 554 13.99 -1.19 -3.89
N VAL A 555 14.58 -0.12 -4.45
CA VAL A 555 14.66 1.21 -3.84
C VAL A 555 13.45 2.05 -4.21
N THR A 556 13.10 2.09 -5.50
CA THR A 556 12.03 2.95 -6.03
C THR A 556 10.69 2.22 -6.15
N ALA A 557 10.70 0.89 -6.08
CA ALA A 557 9.60 -0.01 -6.43
C ALA A 557 9.10 0.16 -7.88
N GLU A 558 10.02 0.50 -8.77
CA GLU A 558 9.79 0.39 -10.22
C GLU A 558 9.43 -1.05 -10.56
N THR A 559 8.34 -1.21 -11.31
CA THR A 559 7.71 -2.50 -11.57
C THR A 559 7.79 -2.82 -13.05
N ASN A 560 8.20 -4.04 -13.38
CA ASN A 560 8.30 -4.52 -14.75
C ASN A 560 6.92 -4.59 -15.42
N GLY A 561 6.68 -3.76 -16.44
CA GLY A 561 5.50 -3.81 -17.31
C GLY A 561 5.67 -4.72 -18.53
N SER A 562 6.83 -5.34 -18.72
CA SER A 562 7.12 -6.19 -19.88
C SER A 562 6.86 -7.68 -19.62
N MET A 563 6.56 -8.41 -20.68
CA MET A 563 6.42 -9.87 -20.69
C MET A 563 7.57 -10.48 -21.46
N TYR A 564 8.21 -11.49 -20.84
CA TYR A 564 9.31 -12.23 -21.44
C TYR A 564 8.88 -13.67 -21.69
N GLU A 565 9.02 -14.14 -22.94
CA GLU A 565 8.97 -15.55 -23.30
C GLU A 565 10.37 -16.14 -23.07
N PHE A 566 10.44 -17.36 -22.55
CA PHE A 566 11.69 -18.11 -22.48
C PHE A 566 11.51 -19.56 -22.95
N THR A 567 12.54 -20.07 -23.61
CA THR A 567 12.64 -21.48 -24.02
C THR A 567 13.98 -22.04 -23.61
N LEU A 568 14.03 -23.33 -23.28
CA LEU A 568 15.28 -24.03 -23.01
C LEU A 568 15.86 -24.59 -24.31
N ASP A 569 17.18 -24.54 -24.46
CA ASP A 569 17.88 -25.10 -25.62
C ASP A 569 17.85 -26.65 -25.56
N ASN A 570 17.00 -27.26 -26.39
CA ASN A 570 16.64 -28.68 -26.31
C ASN A 570 17.84 -29.65 -26.45
N SER A 571 18.95 -29.25 -27.08
CA SER A 571 20.14 -30.08 -27.21
C SER A 571 20.84 -30.35 -25.88
N ASP A 572 20.66 -29.46 -24.90
CA ASP A 572 21.39 -29.50 -23.62
C ASP A 572 20.55 -30.07 -22.47
N ILE A 573 19.22 -30.12 -22.63
CA ILE A 573 18.30 -30.61 -21.60
C ILE A 573 18.35 -32.14 -21.48
N ASN A 574 18.30 -32.83 -22.63
CA ASN A 574 18.24 -34.30 -22.70
C ASN A 574 19.62 -34.95 -22.59
N ASN A 575 20.66 -34.22 -22.96
CA ASN A 575 22.01 -34.61 -22.65
C ASN A 575 22.25 -34.29 -21.17
N ASN A 576 22.86 -35.22 -20.46
CA ASN A 576 23.21 -35.12 -19.05
C ASN A 576 24.29 -34.04 -18.76
N ASN A 577 24.34 -33.00 -19.60
CA ASN A 577 25.33 -31.95 -19.73
C ASN A 577 25.03 -30.81 -18.75
N ASN A 578 26.10 -30.20 -18.23
CA ASN A 578 25.99 -29.10 -17.26
C ASN A 578 25.94 -27.71 -17.94
N ASN A 579 25.88 -27.66 -19.27
CA ASN A 579 25.81 -26.42 -20.02
C ASN A 579 24.39 -26.29 -20.59
N ILE A 580 23.46 -25.69 -19.86
CA ILE A 580 22.10 -25.43 -20.34
C ILE A 580 22.02 -23.97 -20.77
N ALA A 581 21.41 -23.70 -21.92
CA ALA A 581 21.09 -22.33 -22.33
C ALA A 581 19.57 -22.07 -22.25
N ILE A 582 19.21 -20.85 -21.86
CA ILE A 582 17.86 -20.31 -21.99
C ILE A 582 17.89 -19.21 -23.04
N ILE A 583 16.93 -19.25 -23.95
CA ILE A 583 16.68 -18.18 -24.92
C ILE A 583 15.52 -17.35 -24.36
N VAL A 584 15.75 -16.05 -24.15
CA VAL A 584 14.76 -15.09 -23.67
C VAL A 584 14.38 -14.13 -24.80
N THR A 585 13.10 -13.83 -24.94
CA THR A 585 12.57 -12.85 -25.89
C THR A 585 11.52 -12.00 -25.22
N LYS A 586 11.68 -10.68 -25.27
CA LYS A 586 10.65 -9.74 -24.81
C LYS A 586 9.52 -9.72 -25.84
N VAL A 587 8.35 -10.22 -25.44
CA VAL A 587 7.18 -10.40 -26.32
C VAL A 587 6.14 -9.30 -26.16
N ILE A 588 6.10 -8.64 -25.00
CA ILE A 588 5.27 -7.45 -24.74
C ILE A 588 6.13 -6.45 -23.99
N GLU A 589 6.06 -5.18 -24.39
CA GLU A 589 6.86 -4.12 -23.80
C GLU A 589 5.98 -3.09 -23.10
N ASN A 590 6.32 -2.77 -21.84
CA ASN A 590 5.76 -1.66 -21.07
C ASN A 590 4.23 -1.60 -21.03
N GLU A 591 3.56 -2.75 -20.87
CA GLU A 591 2.12 -2.79 -20.73
C GLU A 591 1.70 -2.44 -19.27
N PRO A 592 0.88 -1.39 -19.06
CA PRO A 592 0.44 -1.00 -17.73
C PRO A 592 -0.33 -2.10 -16.98
N LEU A 593 -1.10 -2.94 -17.68
CA LEU A 593 -1.82 -4.07 -17.09
C LEU A 593 -0.91 -5.17 -16.55
N LEU A 594 0.35 -5.24 -16.98
CA LEU A 594 1.33 -6.25 -16.59
C LEU A 594 2.29 -5.77 -15.50
N ALA A 595 2.37 -4.45 -15.26
CA ALA A 595 3.18 -3.83 -14.21
C ALA A 595 2.63 -4.13 -12.80
N ARG A 596 2.80 -5.39 -12.36
CA ARG A 596 2.25 -5.95 -11.12
C ARG A 596 3.32 -6.46 -10.19
N VAL A 597 3.20 -6.20 -8.89
CA VAL A 597 4.01 -6.83 -7.83
C VAL A 597 3.22 -7.96 -7.20
N GLY A 598 3.78 -9.17 -7.20
CA GLY A 598 3.17 -10.34 -6.56
C GLY A 598 2.02 -10.95 -7.34
N CYS A 599 1.94 -10.73 -8.65
CA CYS A 599 1.00 -11.47 -9.49
C CYS A 599 1.38 -12.95 -9.57
N GLN A 600 0.41 -13.79 -9.88
CA GLN A 600 0.61 -15.22 -10.14
C GLN A 600 0.04 -15.55 -11.51
N MET A 601 0.58 -16.56 -12.17
CA MET A 601 0.14 -16.94 -13.50
C MET A 601 0.21 -18.44 -13.72
N GLU A 602 -0.69 -18.95 -14.55
CA GLU A 602 -0.75 -20.37 -14.89
C GLU A 602 -1.51 -20.57 -16.21
N PHE A 603 -1.21 -21.66 -16.91
CA PHE A 603 -1.92 -22.03 -18.14
C PHE A 603 -3.26 -22.69 -17.84
N MET A 604 -4.29 -22.32 -18.61
CA MET A 604 -5.56 -23.04 -18.73
C MET A 604 -5.72 -23.54 -20.18
N GLY A 605 -5.47 -24.82 -20.39
CA GLY A 605 -5.24 -25.40 -21.71
C GLY A 605 -3.86 -25.01 -22.29
N PRO A 606 -3.59 -25.36 -23.55
CA PRO A 606 -2.24 -25.29 -24.11
C PRO A 606 -1.73 -23.86 -24.32
N ASN A 607 -2.64 -22.93 -24.66
CA ASN A 607 -2.25 -21.61 -25.17
C ASN A 607 -2.86 -20.43 -24.39
N ASN A 608 -3.70 -20.66 -23.38
CA ASN A 608 -4.30 -19.56 -22.62
C ASN A 608 -3.56 -19.38 -21.31
N LEU A 609 -2.74 -18.33 -21.24
CA LEU A 609 -2.07 -17.92 -20.02
C LEU A 609 -2.98 -17.00 -19.20
N VAL A 610 -3.24 -17.36 -17.95
CA VAL A 610 -4.04 -16.57 -17.02
C VAL A 610 -3.11 -15.89 -16.01
N ILE A 611 -3.25 -14.58 -15.84
CA ILE A 611 -2.52 -13.74 -14.90
C ILE A 611 -3.52 -13.20 -13.87
N ILE A 612 -3.23 -13.40 -12.59
CA ILE A 612 -4.13 -13.05 -11.49
C ILE A 612 -3.40 -12.16 -10.49
N GLY A 613 -4.08 -11.12 -10.03
CA GLY A 613 -3.74 -10.47 -8.77
C GLY A 613 -2.49 -9.60 -8.79
N GLY A 614 -1.90 -9.44 -7.61
CA GLY A 614 -0.83 -8.49 -7.31
C GLY A 614 -1.35 -7.09 -6.98
N VAL A 615 -0.43 -6.17 -6.66
CA VAL A 615 -0.69 -4.72 -6.71
C VAL A 615 -0.15 -4.17 -8.02
N ASN A 616 -0.84 -3.19 -8.60
CA ASN A 616 -0.42 -2.63 -9.89
C ASN A 616 0.16 -1.22 -9.71
N TYR A 617 1.25 -0.97 -10.44
CA TYR A 617 2.02 0.27 -10.37
C TYR A 617 1.22 1.49 -10.84
N HIS A 618 0.28 1.31 -11.77
CA HIS A 618 -0.50 2.38 -12.42
C HIS A 618 -1.92 2.57 -11.85
N GLY A 619 -2.28 1.85 -10.79
CA GLY A 619 -3.58 1.99 -10.11
C GLY A 619 -4.04 0.71 -9.41
N LEU A 620 -5.14 0.79 -8.65
CA LEU A 620 -5.72 -0.39 -8.01
C LEU A 620 -6.34 -1.33 -9.07
N LEU A 621 -6.12 -2.63 -8.90
CA LEU A 621 -6.80 -3.63 -9.72
C LEU A 621 -8.29 -3.71 -9.35
N THR A 622 -9.14 -3.65 -10.38
CA THR A 622 -10.59 -3.67 -10.29
C THR A 622 -11.14 -5.06 -10.61
N ARG A 623 -12.44 -5.26 -10.37
CA ARG A 623 -13.20 -6.44 -10.81
C ARG A 623 -12.92 -6.86 -12.26
N ASN A 624 -12.63 -5.91 -13.15
CA ASN A 624 -12.50 -6.12 -14.59
C ASN A 624 -11.07 -6.43 -15.05
N ASN A 625 -10.06 -6.21 -14.22
CA ASN A 625 -8.66 -6.33 -14.64
C ASN A 625 -7.76 -7.02 -13.61
N THR A 626 -8.28 -7.44 -12.45
CA THR A 626 -7.55 -8.33 -11.54
C THR A 626 -7.11 -9.62 -12.24
N VAL A 627 -7.94 -10.13 -13.15
CA VAL A 627 -7.63 -11.29 -14.00
C VAL A 627 -7.43 -10.82 -15.43
N VAL A 628 -6.39 -11.34 -16.06
CA VAL A 628 -6.05 -11.08 -17.45
C VAL A 628 -5.71 -12.41 -18.12
N CYS A 629 -6.15 -12.60 -19.36
CA CYS A 629 -5.78 -13.75 -20.18
C CYS A 629 -5.00 -13.31 -21.41
N ILE A 630 -4.03 -14.13 -21.82
CA ILE A 630 -3.22 -13.93 -23.01
C ILE A 630 -3.22 -15.23 -23.80
N ASN A 631 -3.55 -15.16 -25.09
CA ASN A 631 -3.38 -16.29 -26.00
C ASN A 631 -1.96 -16.28 -26.55
N THR A 632 -1.20 -17.34 -26.28
CA THR A 632 0.24 -17.44 -26.61
C THR A 632 0.51 -18.06 -27.99
N ASP A 633 -0.51 -18.54 -28.69
CA ASP A 633 -0.37 -19.14 -30.04
C ASP A 633 -0.38 -18.08 -31.15
N THR A 634 -0.95 -16.92 -30.86
CA THR A 634 -1.08 -15.84 -31.82
C THR A 634 0.22 -15.06 -31.95
N SER A 635 0.59 -14.68 -33.18
CA SER A 635 1.75 -13.82 -33.46
C SER A 635 1.65 -12.42 -32.82
N ARG A 636 0.46 -12.03 -32.35
CA ARG A 636 0.22 -10.83 -31.54
C ARG A 636 -0.46 -11.25 -30.24
N MET A 637 0.30 -11.29 -29.15
CA MET A 637 -0.22 -11.60 -27.82
C MET A 637 -1.11 -10.46 -27.32
N ASN A 638 -2.41 -10.62 -27.49
CA ASN A 638 -3.40 -9.66 -27.01
C ASN A 638 -3.78 -9.94 -25.56
N ILE A 639 -3.74 -8.88 -24.75
CA ILE A 639 -4.05 -8.91 -23.34
C ILE A 639 -5.54 -8.67 -23.15
N LYS A 640 -6.24 -9.65 -22.60
CA LYS A 640 -7.69 -9.64 -22.42
C LYS A 640 -8.05 -9.62 -20.94
N PRO A 641 -8.45 -8.48 -20.36
CA PRO A 641 -8.97 -8.43 -19.00
C PRO A 641 -10.25 -9.27 -18.87
N ILE A 642 -10.37 -10.07 -17.82
CA ILE A 642 -11.57 -10.88 -17.54
C ILE A 642 -12.27 -10.33 -16.30
N SER A 643 -13.57 -10.07 -16.43
CA SER A 643 -14.38 -9.64 -15.29
C SER A 643 -14.65 -10.81 -14.35
N MET A 644 -14.38 -10.61 -13.06
CA MET A 644 -14.77 -11.57 -12.02
C MET A 644 -16.29 -11.55 -11.81
N SER A 645 -16.88 -12.64 -11.30
CA SER A 645 -18.31 -12.66 -10.95
C SER A 645 -18.64 -11.72 -9.77
N GLU A 646 -19.84 -11.13 -9.74
CA GLU A 646 -20.33 -10.31 -8.61
C GLU A 646 -20.43 -11.10 -7.30
N ASN A 647 -20.63 -12.42 -7.39
CA ASN A 647 -20.62 -13.32 -6.23
C ASN A 647 -19.22 -13.48 -5.60
N ILE A 648 -18.17 -13.08 -6.33
CA ILE A 648 -16.79 -13.03 -5.83
C ILE A 648 -16.46 -11.60 -5.42
N TRP A 649 -16.73 -10.64 -6.30
CA TRP A 649 -16.40 -9.23 -6.13
C TRP A 649 -17.69 -8.38 -6.20
N GLY A 650 -18.36 -8.21 -5.06
CA GLY A 650 -19.64 -7.52 -5.00
C GLY A 650 -19.98 -7.03 -3.59
N LYS A 651 -21.09 -6.31 -3.46
CA LYS A 651 -21.51 -5.72 -2.17
C LYS A 651 -21.78 -6.76 -1.09
N GLU A 652 -22.31 -7.91 -1.49
CA GLU A 652 -22.73 -9.00 -0.59
C GLU A 652 -21.62 -10.04 -0.36
N SER A 653 -20.52 -9.97 -1.12
CA SER A 653 -19.38 -10.88 -1.02
C SER A 653 -18.11 -10.12 -0.60
N PRO A 654 -17.35 -10.57 0.41
CA PRO A 654 -16.07 -9.96 0.70
C PRO A 654 -15.13 -10.12 -0.50
N THR A 655 -14.67 -9.01 -1.05
CA THR A 655 -13.65 -8.96 -2.09
C THR A 655 -12.38 -9.72 -1.64
N PRO A 656 -11.90 -10.71 -2.41
CA PRO A 656 -10.64 -11.38 -2.13
C PRO A 656 -9.44 -10.43 -2.25
N ILE A 657 -8.41 -10.68 -1.46
CA ILE A 657 -7.13 -9.96 -1.49
C ILE A 657 -6.14 -10.80 -2.27
N PHE A 658 -5.63 -10.25 -3.36
CA PHE A 658 -4.64 -10.92 -4.20
C PHE A 658 -3.22 -10.44 -3.91
N ILE A 659 -2.84 -10.41 -2.63
CA ILE A 659 -1.47 -10.13 -2.16
C ILE A 659 -0.98 -11.34 -1.38
N GLY A 660 0.20 -11.86 -1.72
CA GLY A 660 0.80 -13.00 -1.04
C GLY A 660 -0.08 -14.26 -1.08
N PHE A 661 -0.81 -14.48 -2.16
CA PHE A 661 -1.55 -15.72 -2.40
C PHE A 661 -0.70 -16.66 -3.25
N SER A 662 -1.04 -17.95 -3.25
CA SER A 662 -0.46 -18.94 -4.17
C SER A 662 -1.49 -19.34 -5.21
N LEU A 663 -1.05 -19.52 -6.46
CA LEU A 663 -1.86 -20.07 -7.53
C LEU A 663 -1.37 -21.48 -7.85
N VAL A 664 -2.28 -22.46 -7.85
CA VAL A 664 -1.95 -23.86 -8.13
C VAL A 664 -2.90 -24.41 -9.19
N LYS A 665 -2.35 -25.06 -10.22
CA LYS A 665 -3.14 -25.88 -11.15
C LYS A 665 -3.36 -27.27 -10.57
N VAL A 666 -4.62 -27.69 -10.56
CA VAL A 666 -5.05 -29.02 -10.10
C VAL A 666 -5.91 -29.68 -11.16
N GLN A 667 -5.84 -31.01 -11.24
CA GLN A 667 -6.69 -31.81 -12.10
C GLN A 667 -7.66 -32.62 -11.24
N THR A 668 -8.82 -32.03 -10.96
CA THR A 668 -9.86 -32.66 -10.12
C THR A 668 -10.81 -33.56 -10.92
N ASP A 669 -10.87 -33.40 -12.24
CA ASP A 669 -11.61 -34.24 -13.19
C ASP A 669 -10.67 -34.51 -14.39
N PRO A 670 -10.58 -35.75 -14.91
CA PRO A 670 -9.84 -36.05 -16.14
C PRO A 670 -10.15 -35.12 -17.31
N LYS A 671 -11.34 -34.50 -17.34
CA LYS A 671 -11.83 -33.64 -18.43
C LYS A 671 -11.78 -32.13 -18.13
N ALA A 672 -11.33 -31.70 -16.94
CA ALA A 672 -11.33 -30.26 -16.61
C ALA A 672 -10.16 -29.88 -15.71
N GLU A 673 -9.32 -28.98 -16.22
CA GLU A 673 -8.32 -28.27 -15.43
C GLU A 673 -9.00 -27.24 -14.52
N GLN A 674 -8.43 -27.03 -13.34
CA GLN A 674 -8.91 -26.08 -12.36
C GLN A 674 -7.73 -25.35 -11.74
N LEU A 675 -7.86 -24.03 -11.58
CA LEU A 675 -6.90 -23.24 -10.81
C LEU A 675 -7.42 -23.02 -9.41
N VAL A 676 -6.52 -23.02 -8.43
CA VAL A 676 -6.83 -22.75 -7.02
C VAL A 676 -6.02 -21.54 -6.56
N VAL A 677 -6.73 -20.49 -6.13
CA VAL A 677 -6.16 -19.35 -5.42
C VAL A 677 -6.22 -19.67 -3.93
N PHE A 678 -5.07 -19.90 -3.31
CA PHE A 678 -4.96 -20.26 -1.91
C PHE A 678 -4.30 -19.13 -1.09
N GLY A 679 -4.85 -18.85 0.09
CA GLY A 679 -4.33 -17.84 1.00
C GLY A 679 -4.40 -16.43 0.42
N GLY A 680 -3.53 -15.56 0.93
CA GLY A 680 -3.46 -14.14 0.57
C GLY A 680 -4.09 -13.23 1.63
N GLY A 681 -3.51 -12.04 1.77
CA GLY A 681 -3.93 -11.07 2.77
C GLY A 681 -2.99 -9.90 2.89
N ALA A 682 -3.39 -8.92 3.70
CA ALA A 682 -2.65 -7.70 3.96
C ALA A 682 -2.74 -7.31 5.45
N VAL A 683 -1.72 -6.66 6.00
CA VAL A 683 -1.74 -6.04 7.33
C VAL A 683 -2.61 -4.79 7.32
N CYS A 684 -2.80 -4.19 6.13
CA CYS A 684 -3.57 -2.96 5.92
C CYS A 684 -3.03 -1.80 6.75
N TYR A 685 -1.73 -1.55 6.61
CA TYR A 685 -1.05 -0.45 7.27
C TYR A 685 -1.21 -0.52 8.81
N ALA A 686 -1.76 0.51 9.44
CA ALA A 686 -2.06 0.54 10.88
C ALA A 686 -3.50 0.11 11.24
N PHE A 687 -4.33 -0.26 10.26
CA PHE A 687 -5.78 -0.44 10.46
C PHE A 687 -6.18 -1.85 10.88
N GLY A 688 -5.29 -2.82 10.68
CA GLY A 688 -5.43 -4.18 11.18
C GLY A 688 -5.58 -5.22 10.06
N SER A 689 -4.98 -6.38 10.32
CA SER A 689 -4.82 -7.45 9.34
C SER A 689 -6.14 -7.98 8.77
N CYS A 690 -6.11 -8.32 7.48
CA CYS A 690 -7.11 -9.11 6.79
C CYS A 690 -6.44 -10.22 5.96
N CYS A 691 -7.13 -11.34 5.86
CA CYS A 691 -6.72 -12.50 5.09
C CYS A 691 -7.94 -13.07 4.37
N ASN A 692 -7.70 -13.76 3.26
CA ASN A 692 -8.71 -14.52 2.56
C ASN A 692 -9.20 -15.65 3.46
N ARG A 693 -10.52 -15.69 3.66
CA ARG A 693 -11.19 -16.71 4.48
C ARG A 693 -11.64 -17.91 3.67
N GLU A 694 -11.45 -17.84 2.37
CA GLU A 694 -11.92 -18.80 1.38
C GLU A 694 -10.81 -18.98 0.36
N MET A 695 -10.59 -20.20 -0.12
CA MET A 695 -9.85 -20.45 -1.34
C MET A 695 -10.81 -20.37 -2.53
N LEU A 696 -10.32 -19.81 -3.64
CA LEU A 696 -11.12 -19.67 -4.86
C LEU A 696 -10.73 -20.78 -5.83
N LEU A 697 -11.74 -21.44 -6.37
CA LEU A 697 -11.57 -22.43 -7.42
C LEU A 697 -12.06 -21.85 -8.74
N ILE A 698 -11.22 -21.88 -9.76
CA ILE A 698 -11.45 -21.25 -11.05
C ILE A 698 -11.46 -22.32 -12.14
N LYS A 699 -12.52 -22.34 -12.96
CA LYS A 699 -12.65 -23.23 -14.13
C LYS A 699 -13.02 -22.40 -15.36
N THR A 700 -12.68 -22.88 -16.56
CA THR A 700 -13.26 -22.34 -17.80
C THR A 700 -14.74 -22.73 -17.87
N GLU A 701 -15.59 -21.79 -18.29
CA GLU A 701 -16.95 -22.15 -18.71
C GLU A 701 -16.89 -23.03 -19.96
N LYS A 702 -17.70 -24.09 -19.99
CA LYS A 702 -17.83 -25.00 -21.13
C LYS A 702 -18.75 -24.44 -22.21
#